data_AF-A0A8T6E6X3-F1
#
_entry.id   AF-A0A8T6E6X3-F1
#
_cell.length_a   1.000
_cell.length_b   1.000
_cell.length_c   1.000
_cell.angle_alpha   90.00
_cell.angle_beta   90.00
_cell.angle_gamma   90.00
#
_symmetry.space_group_name_H-M   'P 1'
#
loop_
_entity.id
_entity.type
_entity.pdbx_description
1 polymer ?
#
loop_
_entity_poly.entity_id
_entity_poly.type
_entity_poly.pdbx_seq_one_letter_code
_entity_poly.pdbx_strand_id
1 'polypeptide(L)'
;MSTIWLRRLLAVLVALAFAGALAMFLLLQAASSTVARPGFYTDRIAEADTYRFITTDLVDAFIEDARGLDAEEFDEDFTDNPIESSGLTTPQIADALRRALPPDELEAIAAPALEEVVEYLAGERDSVTVHIALGPYVEAAVDELTTLLRESGAYEQLLERELEPIFDEWASEALPPDEADSGWVTFLGGSSGNTRNSLVRVFTRVVTPEWLAREVEDSASEVTSYVVGSSDGFELSVALDDAQAAAAADEIEAVLGEADAYELAHSTVIGPAVKEQVDAVVQLPYGVEVTREEVLAAVREAMPPEWVEQQTAVLTAGVASYLTGQSDGFTFGIDVPKDMAAVALTDAATSSLGNALERLPPCATSADSATALAALQRELPGCTPPDLGVRDVLEEATPVIRAAIDRSVMARVPDTVTYTERDLRAALERDAGPDALVAIDDVRALFTTDWTYTDEDLHADLSADEAAALDDVRSVLGDGLTLEFVTEDREGLEEAMEAMREVADGVRSGHWVALVVAVALLGTVGAVGGTSWRTGVAWSGATLLVSALPMALLAGPAYQSASAAMFDALRDAIVIDPDAAFVLTLELLTDKLLDIAEGSADDFAGGIFRNSLLLAVLGAVALAVSLSWERIARATGRGRS
;
A
#
# COMPACT_ATOMS: atom_id res chain seq x y z
N MET A 1 24.42 54.47 -69.42
CA MET A 1 23.34 53.85 -68.61
C MET A 1 22.62 54.94 -67.85
N SER A 2 21.31 55.08 -68.07
CA SER A 2 20.53 56.22 -67.60
C SER A 2 20.32 56.18 -66.09
N THR A 3 20.34 57.35 -65.44
CA THR A 3 20.07 57.59 -64.01
C THR A 3 18.76 56.96 -63.52
N ILE A 4 17.84 56.67 -64.44
CA ILE A 4 16.56 55.98 -64.20
C ILE A 4 16.77 54.51 -63.80
N TRP A 5 17.71 53.79 -64.42
CA TRP A 5 17.98 52.38 -64.08
C TRP A 5 18.62 52.25 -62.70
N LEU A 6 19.53 53.17 -62.34
CA LEU A 6 20.18 53.19 -61.03
C LEU A 6 19.17 53.46 -59.90
N ARG A 7 18.24 54.42 -60.09
CA ARG A 7 17.15 54.70 -59.11
C ARG A 7 16.22 53.49 -58.94
N ARG A 8 15.88 52.80 -60.03
CA ARG A 8 15.01 51.61 -59.96
C ARG A 8 15.69 50.43 -59.28
N LEU A 9 16.96 50.18 -59.57
CA LEU A 9 17.75 49.17 -58.87
C LEU A 9 17.84 49.47 -57.36
N LEU A 10 18.09 50.73 -57.00
CA LEU A 10 18.11 51.16 -55.60
C LEU A 10 16.75 50.99 -54.93
N ALA A 11 15.65 51.36 -55.59
CA ALA A 11 14.30 51.17 -55.06
C ALA A 11 13.97 49.69 -54.80
N VAL A 12 14.45 48.77 -55.65
CA VAL A 12 14.28 47.33 -55.44
C VAL A 12 15.10 46.83 -54.25
N LEU A 13 16.35 47.26 -54.10
CA LEU A 13 17.17 46.90 -52.93
C LEU A 13 16.56 47.40 -51.62
N VAL A 14 16.07 48.64 -51.60
CA VAL A 14 15.37 49.22 -50.45
C VAL A 14 14.03 48.52 -50.20
N ALA A 15 13.30 48.11 -51.24
CA ALA A 15 12.08 47.33 -51.10
C ALA A 15 12.33 45.95 -50.49
N LEU A 16 13.49 45.32 -50.79
CA LEU A 16 13.88 44.06 -50.17
C LEU A 16 14.26 44.24 -48.70
N ALA A 17 14.98 45.32 -48.36
CA ALA A 17 15.23 45.71 -46.97
C ALA A 17 13.92 46.00 -46.22
N PHE A 18 12.96 46.68 -46.86
CA PHE A 18 11.63 46.89 -46.31
C PHE A 18 10.89 45.58 -46.06
N ALA A 19 10.94 44.61 -46.99
CA ALA A 19 10.32 43.31 -46.80
C ALA A 19 10.87 42.58 -45.57
N GLY A 20 12.20 42.62 -45.35
CA GLY A 20 12.83 42.07 -44.15
C GLY A 20 12.41 42.81 -42.86
N ALA A 21 12.41 44.15 -42.89
CA ALA A 21 11.97 44.95 -41.74
C ALA A 21 10.48 44.74 -41.41
N LEU A 22 9.64 44.56 -42.44
CA LEU A 22 8.22 44.27 -42.29
C LEU A 22 8.01 42.86 -41.70
N ALA A 23 8.76 41.86 -42.17
CA ALA A 23 8.72 40.52 -41.61
C ALA A 23 9.08 40.53 -40.12
N MET A 24 10.17 41.21 -39.77
CA MET A 24 10.60 41.38 -38.38
C MET A 24 9.54 42.09 -37.55
N PHE A 25 8.95 43.17 -38.05
CA PHE A 25 7.85 43.87 -37.37
C PHE A 25 6.65 42.94 -37.13
N LEU A 26 6.23 42.18 -38.13
CA LEU A 26 5.08 41.26 -38.01
C LEU A 26 5.35 40.15 -37.00
N LEU A 27 6.56 39.60 -36.98
CA LEU A 27 6.98 38.58 -35.99
C LEU A 27 6.96 39.15 -34.57
N LEU A 28 7.58 40.31 -34.35
CA LEU A 28 7.61 40.98 -33.05
C LEU A 28 6.20 41.40 -32.60
N GLN A 29 5.38 41.88 -33.53
CA GLN A 29 3.99 42.24 -33.23
C GLN A 29 3.15 41.02 -32.87
N ALA A 30 3.32 39.90 -33.59
CA ALA A 30 2.62 38.66 -33.27
C ALA A 30 3.04 38.15 -31.89
N ALA A 31 4.34 38.09 -31.61
CA ALA A 31 4.88 37.69 -30.30
C ALA A 31 4.36 38.61 -29.18
N SER A 32 4.32 39.92 -29.42
CA SER A 32 3.76 40.91 -28.50
C SER A 32 2.26 40.70 -28.23
N SER A 33 1.49 40.31 -29.26
CA SER A 33 0.04 40.10 -29.16
C SER A 33 -0.38 38.72 -28.64
N THR A 34 0.53 37.75 -28.61
CA THR A 34 0.28 36.39 -28.12
C THR A 34 1.13 36.10 -26.89
N VAL A 35 2.36 35.66 -27.09
CA VAL A 35 3.30 35.18 -26.06
C VAL A 35 3.53 36.21 -24.94
N ALA A 36 3.63 37.50 -25.27
CA ALA A 36 3.84 38.55 -24.28
C ALA A 36 2.56 39.26 -23.82
N ARG A 37 1.37 38.75 -24.17
CA ARG A 37 0.09 39.33 -23.73
C ARG A 37 -0.22 38.85 -22.31
N PRO A 38 -0.50 39.78 -21.37
CA PRO A 38 -1.02 39.41 -20.05
C PRO A 38 -2.26 38.53 -20.17
N GLY A 39 -2.26 37.39 -19.49
CA GLY A 39 -3.35 36.41 -19.50
C GLY A 39 -3.40 35.45 -20.70
N PHE A 40 -2.47 35.51 -21.65
CA PHE A 40 -2.47 34.55 -22.78
C PHE A 40 -2.39 33.09 -22.33
N TYR A 41 -1.50 32.79 -21.38
CA TYR A 41 -1.29 31.43 -20.89
C TYR A 41 -2.44 30.93 -20.01
N THR A 42 -2.99 31.80 -19.15
CA THR A 42 -4.18 31.46 -18.34
C THR A 42 -5.41 31.25 -19.22
N ASP A 43 -5.62 32.10 -20.23
CA ASP A 43 -6.69 31.92 -21.23
C ASP A 43 -6.52 30.58 -21.97
N ARG A 44 -5.28 30.20 -22.32
CA ARG A 44 -4.98 28.94 -23.01
C ARG A 44 -5.22 27.70 -22.15
N ILE A 45 -4.79 27.74 -20.89
CA ILE A 45 -5.01 26.66 -19.93
C ILE A 45 -6.51 26.44 -19.70
N ALA A 46 -7.28 27.53 -19.60
CA ALA A 46 -8.74 27.47 -19.48
C ALA A 46 -9.42 26.99 -20.78
N GLU A 47 -9.03 27.52 -21.95
CA GLU A 47 -9.61 27.15 -23.25
C GLU A 47 -9.31 25.69 -23.62
N ALA A 48 -8.17 25.16 -23.20
CA ALA A 48 -7.79 23.76 -23.36
C ALA A 48 -8.49 22.84 -22.35
N ASP A 49 -9.33 23.33 -21.43
CA ASP A 49 -9.97 22.51 -20.38
C ASP A 49 -8.95 21.72 -19.54
N THR A 50 -7.78 22.33 -19.28
CA THR A 50 -6.64 21.65 -18.65
C THR A 50 -6.92 21.22 -17.21
N TYR A 51 -7.65 22.03 -16.43
CA TYR A 51 -7.98 21.67 -15.04
C TYR A 51 -8.90 20.45 -14.96
N ARG A 52 -9.87 20.36 -15.89
CA ARG A 52 -10.70 19.17 -16.04
C ARG A 52 -9.84 17.98 -16.48
N PHE A 53 -9.02 18.14 -17.51
CA PHE A 53 -8.12 17.08 -17.97
C PHE A 53 -7.23 16.52 -16.84
N ILE A 54 -6.64 17.38 -16.01
CA ILE A 54 -5.80 16.97 -14.88
C ILE A 54 -6.63 16.16 -13.87
N THR A 55 -7.84 16.62 -13.54
CA THR A 55 -8.66 15.96 -12.52
C THR A 55 -9.47 14.77 -13.03
N THR A 56 -9.65 14.63 -14.34
CA THR A 56 -10.36 13.48 -14.95
C THR A 56 -9.39 12.53 -15.63
N ASP A 57 -8.87 12.93 -16.79
CA ASP A 57 -8.22 12.02 -17.73
C ASP A 57 -6.84 11.60 -17.21
N LEU A 58 -6.12 12.54 -16.59
CA LEU A 58 -4.81 12.28 -16.00
C LEU A 58 -4.92 11.43 -14.72
N VAL A 59 -5.91 11.68 -13.87
CA VAL A 59 -6.17 10.87 -12.67
C VAL A 59 -6.57 9.45 -13.06
N ASP A 60 -7.46 9.28 -14.05
CA ASP A 60 -7.86 7.97 -14.54
C ASP A 60 -6.66 7.17 -15.06
N ALA A 61 -5.77 7.80 -15.84
CA ALA A 61 -4.56 7.16 -16.34
C ALA A 61 -3.54 6.86 -15.24
N PHE A 62 -3.37 7.77 -14.28
CA PHE A 62 -2.48 7.57 -13.14
C PHE A 62 -2.89 6.35 -12.33
N ILE A 63 -4.18 6.19 -12.05
CA ILE A 63 -4.70 5.03 -11.32
C ILE A 63 -4.53 3.76 -12.16
N GLU A 64 -4.79 3.81 -13.47
CA GLU A 64 -4.64 2.64 -14.34
C GLU A 64 -3.19 2.16 -14.42
N ASP A 65 -2.25 3.09 -14.53
CA ASP A 65 -0.81 2.81 -14.46
C ASP A 65 -0.43 2.26 -13.08
N ALA A 66 -0.91 2.87 -11.99
CA ALA A 66 -0.63 2.42 -10.62
C ALA A 66 -1.15 0.98 -10.36
N ARG A 67 -2.27 0.60 -10.97
CA ARG A 67 -2.80 -0.77 -10.96
C ARG A 67 -1.98 -1.75 -11.81
N GLY A 68 -1.23 -1.23 -12.77
CA GLY A 68 -0.34 -2.02 -13.63
C GLY A 68 1.05 -2.25 -13.04
N LEU A 69 1.36 -1.66 -11.88
CA LEU A 69 2.61 -1.89 -11.17
C LEU A 69 2.66 -3.32 -10.62
N ASP A 70 3.85 -3.91 -10.64
CA ASP A 70 4.12 -5.22 -10.05
C ASP A 70 3.97 -5.16 -8.51
N ALA A 71 3.58 -6.26 -7.88
CA ALA A 71 3.34 -6.33 -6.43
C ALA A 71 4.60 -5.96 -5.61
N GLU A 72 5.78 -6.37 -6.10
CA GLU A 72 7.10 -6.12 -5.49
C GLU A 72 7.44 -4.61 -5.37
N GLU A 73 6.78 -3.74 -6.13
CA GLU A 73 6.93 -2.28 -6.00
C GLU A 73 6.25 -1.73 -4.74
N PHE A 74 5.36 -2.50 -4.11
CA PHE A 74 4.69 -2.15 -2.86
C PHE A 74 5.30 -2.88 -1.67
N ASP A 75 5.43 -4.21 -1.77
CA ASP A 75 6.04 -5.07 -0.76
C ASP A 75 6.47 -6.40 -1.42
N GLU A 76 7.56 -7.00 -0.95
CA GLU A 76 8.04 -8.29 -1.47
C GLU A 76 7.13 -9.47 -1.09
N ASP A 77 6.35 -9.33 -0.02
CA ASP A 77 5.42 -10.35 0.47
C ASP A 77 4.04 -10.29 -0.21
N PHE A 78 3.76 -9.25 -1.02
CA PHE A 78 2.48 -9.12 -1.73
C PHE A 78 2.41 -10.01 -2.97
N THR A 79 1.25 -10.64 -3.15
CA THR A 79 1.03 -11.58 -4.26
C THR A 79 0.43 -10.91 -5.48
N ASP A 80 -0.49 -9.96 -5.26
CA ASP A 80 -1.09 -9.12 -6.28
C ASP A 80 -0.88 -7.63 -5.90
N ASN A 81 -1.08 -6.73 -6.86
CA ASN A 81 -1.06 -5.29 -6.60
C ASN A 81 -2.21 -4.91 -5.63
N PRO A 82 -1.94 -4.23 -4.49
CA PRO A 82 -2.97 -3.92 -3.48
C PRO A 82 -4.09 -3.02 -4.00
N ILE A 83 -3.81 -2.16 -4.99
CA ILE A 83 -4.82 -1.34 -5.64
C ILE A 83 -5.74 -2.23 -6.50
N GLU A 84 -5.19 -3.25 -7.15
CA GLU A 84 -5.97 -4.24 -7.91
C GLU A 84 -6.79 -5.14 -6.98
N SER A 85 -6.18 -5.67 -5.92
CA SER A 85 -6.81 -6.62 -5.00
C SER A 85 -7.80 -5.99 -4.02
N SER A 86 -7.76 -4.66 -3.83
CA SER A 86 -8.79 -3.92 -3.09
C SER A 86 -10.22 -4.10 -3.63
N GLY A 87 -10.38 -4.58 -4.87
CA GLY A 87 -11.67 -4.72 -5.54
C GLY A 87 -12.30 -3.39 -5.98
N LEU A 88 -11.61 -2.26 -5.76
CA LEU A 88 -12.00 -0.96 -6.27
C LEU A 88 -11.73 -0.86 -7.76
N THR A 89 -12.61 -0.18 -8.48
CA THR A 89 -12.43 0.14 -9.90
C THR A 89 -11.77 1.51 -10.08
N THR A 90 -11.04 1.70 -11.18
CA THR A 90 -10.43 2.99 -11.56
C THR A 90 -11.41 4.17 -11.43
N PRO A 91 -12.67 4.10 -11.92
CA PRO A 91 -13.63 5.18 -11.76
C PRO A 91 -13.99 5.49 -10.30
N GLN A 92 -14.01 4.50 -9.40
CA GLN A 92 -14.33 4.72 -7.98
C GLN A 92 -13.22 5.51 -7.28
N ILE A 93 -11.96 5.12 -7.50
CA ILE A 93 -10.79 5.82 -6.94
C ILE A 93 -10.73 7.24 -7.53
N ALA A 94 -10.91 7.38 -8.84
CA ALA A 94 -10.92 8.68 -9.50
C ALA A 94 -12.07 9.58 -9.02
N ASP A 95 -13.27 9.03 -8.81
CA ASP A 95 -14.41 9.76 -8.23
C ASP A 95 -14.13 10.23 -6.79
N ALA A 96 -13.39 9.47 -5.98
CA ALA A 96 -12.97 9.88 -4.64
C ALA A 96 -11.95 11.03 -4.72
N LEU A 97 -10.90 10.91 -5.53
CA LEU A 97 -9.91 11.97 -5.71
C LEU A 97 -10.53 13.26 -6.30
N ARG A 98 -11.50 13.14 -7.22
CA ARG A 98 -12.24 14.30 -7.76
C ARG A 98 -13.15 14.98 -6.74
N ARG A 99 -13.60 14.28 -5.71
CA ARG A 99 -14.34 14.90 -4.59
C ARG A 99 -13.39 15.69 -3.70
N ALA A 100 -12.18 15.20 -3.48
CA ALA A 100 -11.14 15.88 -2.71
C ALA A 100 -10.61 17.13 -3.43
N LEU A 101 -10.38 17.06 -4.74
CA LEU A 101 -9.91 18.19 -5.55
C LEU A 101 -10.73 18.33 -6.85
N PRO A 102 -11.89 19.01 -6.79
CA PRO A 102 -12.68 19.32 -7.98
C PRO A 102 -11.93 20.23 -8.98
N PRO A 103 -12.25 20.19 -10.29
CA PRO A 103 -11.61 21.03 -11.29
C PRO A 103 -11.66 22.53 -10.96
N ASP A 104 -12.79 23.02 -10.45
CA ASP A 104 -12.99 24.44 -10.10
C ASP A 104 -12.10 24.87 -8.92
N GLU A 105 -11.82 23.95 -7.98
CA GLU A 105 -10.90 24.19 -6.85
C GLU A 105 -9.46 24.18 -7.34
N LEU A 106 -9.08 23.23 -8.20
CA LEU A 106 -7.76 23.22 -8.83
C LEU A 106 -7.49 24.52 -9.60
N GLU A 107 -8.48 25.03 -10.33
CA GLU A 107 -8.40 26.34 -10.99
C GLU A 107 -8.23 27.48 -9.97
N ALA A 108 -8.98 27.48 -8.88
CA ALA A 108 -8.89 28.52 -7.85
C ALA A 108 -7.50 28.59 -7.19
N ILE A 109 -6.81 27.45 -7.08
CA ILE A 109 -5.46 27.34 -6.54
C ILE A 109 -4.42 27.76 -7.59
N ALA A 110 -4.52 27.20 -8.80
CA ALA A 110 -3.48 27.32 -9.82
C ALA A 110 -3.56 28.63 -10.61
N ALA A 111 -4.75 29.18 -10.85
CA ALA A 111 -4.90 30.37 -11.68
C ALA A 111 -4.19 31.62 -11.12
N PRO A 112 -4.28 31.95 -9.81
CA PRO A 112 -3.54 33.07 -9.25
C PRO A 112 -2.02 32.89 -9.37
N ALA A 113 -1.53 31.69 -9.07
CA ALA A 113 -0.12 31.33 -9.21
C ALA A 113 0.39 31.53 -10.65
N LEU A 114 -0.37 31.05 -11.63
CA LEU A 114 -0.07 31.20 -13.05
C LEU A 114 -0.12 32.66 -13.49
N GLU A 115 -1.09 33.45 -13.00
CA GLU A 115 -1.17 34.89 -13.30
C GLU A 115 0.07 35.63 -12.81
N GLU A 116 0.54 35.35 -11.60
CA GLU A 116 1.75 35.98 -11.07
C GLU A 116 3.01 35.63 -11.86
N VAL A 117 3.17 34.37 -12.26
CA VAL A 117 4.29 33.93 -13.12
C VAL A 117 4.21 34.61 -14.48
N VAL A 118 3.02 34.74 -15.07
CA VAL A 118 2.83 35.42 -16.35
C VAL A 118 3.15 36.90 -16.25
N GLU A 119 2.76 37.58 -15.18
CA GLU A 119 3.11 38.99 -14.95
C GLU A 119 4.63 39.18 -14.78
N TYR A 120 5.31 38.25 -14.11
CA TYR A 120 6.77 38.25 -14.01
C TYR A 120 7.43 38.08 -15.40
N LEU A 121 7.00 37.09 -16.18
CA LEU A 121 7.50 36.84 -17.54
C LEU A 121 7.22 38.02 -18.49
N ALA A 122 6.09 38.71 -18.29
CA ALA A 122 5.75 39.92 -19.03
C ALA A 122 6.55 41.17 -18.61
N GLY A 123 7.41 41.06 -17.58
CA GLY A 123 8.20 42.16 -17.04
C GLY A 123 7.38 43.18 -16.25
N GLU A 124 6.19 42.81 -15.78
CA GLU A 124 5.31 43.67 -14.96
C GLU A 124 5.64 43.56 -13.47
N ARG A 125 6.30 42.46 -13.07
CA ARG A 125 6.88 42.26 -11.74
C ARG A 125 8.36 41.93 -11.83
N ASP A 126 9.12 42.38 -10.82
CA ASP A 126 10.57 42.14 -10.73
C ASP A 126 10.93 40.83 -10.04
N SER A 127 10.02 40.30 -9.22
CA SER A 127 10.10 39.00 -8.56
C SER A 127 8.69 38.42 -8.46
N VAL A 128 8.59 37.11 -8.37
CA VAL A 128 7.35 36.41 -8.03
C VAL A 128 7.64 35.42 -6.91
N THR A 129 6.68 35.30 -5.99
CA THR A 129 6.68 34.32 -4.91
C THR A 129 5.32 33.66 -4.94
N VAL A 130 5.23 32.60 -5.72
CA VAL A 130 4.00 31.79 -5.78
C VAL A 130 3.98 30.94 -4.52
N HIS A 131 2.85 30.90 -3.81
CA HIS A 131 2.62 29.98 -2.69
C HIS A 131 1.40 29.13 -2.98
N ILE A 132 1.60 27.82 -3.13
CA ILE A 132 0.53 26.83 -3.37
C ILE A 132 0.45 25.91 -2.17
N ALA A 133 -0.65 25.98 -1.42
CA ALA A 133 -0.92 25.09 -0.30
C ALA A 133 -1.60 23.80 -0.80
N LEU A 134 -0.84 22.71 -0.90
CA LEU A 134 -1.35 21.41 -1.34
C LEU A 134 -1.77 20.51 -0.17
N GLY A 135 -1.24 20.72 1.04
CA GLY A 135 -1.53 19.91 2.23
C GLY A 135 -3.01 19.63 2.48
N PRO A 136 -3.90 20.65 2.51
CA PRO A 136 -5.33 20.43 2.74
C PRO A 136 -6.02 19.53 1.71
N TYR A 137 -5.50 19.48 0.48
CA TYR A 137 -6.05 18.63 -0.58
C TYR A 137 -5.53 17.19 -0.50
N VAL A 138 -4.30 17.00 0.01
CA VAL A 138 -3.79 15.66 0.35
C VAL A 138 -4.59 15.08 1.51
N GLU A 139 -4.84 15.86 2.57
CA GLU A 139 -5.72 15.46 3.69
C GLU A 139 -7.11 15.07 3.19
N ALA A 140 -7.74 15.92 2.36
CA ALA A 140 -9.05 15.63 1.77
C ALA A 140 -9.03 14.38 0.88
N ALA A 141 -7.94 14.13 0.14
CA ALA A 141 -7.81 12.94 -0.70
C ALA A 141 -7.74 11.67 0.13
N VAL A 142 -6.95 11.67 1.20
CA VAL A 142 -6.84 10.53 2.13
C VAL A 142 -8.17 10.28 2.84
N ASP A 143 -8.88 11.33 3.27
CA ASP A 143 -10.22 11.21 3.87
C ASP A 143 -11.24 10.58 2.90
N GLU A 144 -11.24 11.02 1.63
CA GLU A 144 -12.16 10.48 0.61
C GLU A 144 -11.79 9.03 0.23
N LEU A 145 -10.50 8.69 0.17
CA LEU A 145 -10.03 7.33 -0.12
C LEU A 145 -10.31 6.34 1.02
N THR A 146 -10.03 6.71 2.27
CA THR A 146 -10.35 5.89 3.44
C THR A 146 -11.86 5.67 3.58
N THR A 147 -12.66 6.72 3.34
CA THR A 147 -14.12 6.60 3.25
C THR A 147 -14.54 5.64 2.15
N LEU A 148 -13.92 5.71 0.97
CA LEU A 148 -14.20 4.78 -0.14
C LEU A 148 -13.86 3.33 0.24
N LEU A 149 -12.70 3.08 0.85
CA LEU A 149 -12.27 1.73 1.28
C LEU A 149 -13.28 1.13 2.27
N ARG A 150 -13.76 1.94 3.22
CA ARG A 150 -14.75 1.53 4.22
C ARG A 150 -16.11 1.20 3.59
N GLU A 151 -16.59 2.03 2.66
CA GLU A 151 -17.91 1.87 2.05
C GLU A 151 -17.97 0.76 0.98
N SER A 152 -16.83 0.44 0.35
CA SER A 152 -16.75 -0.55 -0.74
C SER A 152 -16.54 -1.99 -0.27
N GLY A 153 -16.21 -2.21 1.01
CA GLY A 153 -15.76 -3.50 1.51
C GLY A 153 -14.33 -3.86 1.07
N ALA A 154 -13.50 -2.88 0.68
CA ALA A 154 -12.14 -3.14 0.24
C ALA A 154 -11.28 -3.81 1.31
N TYR A 155 -11.49 -3.50 2.59
CA TYR A 155 -10.77 -4.16 3.69
C TYR A 155 -11.04 -5.67 3.78
N GLU A 156 -12.26 -6.11 3.43
CA GLU A 156 -12.58 -7.55 3.36
C GLU A 156 -11.81 -8.21 2.20
N GLN A 157 -11.75 -7.55 1.05
CA GLN A 157 -11.01 -8.06 -0.11
C GLN A 157 -9.50 -8.11 0.13
N LEU A 158 -8.92 -7.06 0.72
CA LEU A 158 -7.49 -7.04 1.07
C LEU A 158 -7.14 -8.12 2.09
N LEU A 159 -8.01 -8.35 3.08
CA LEU A 159 -7.84 -9.42 4.05
C LEU A 159 -7.83 -10.79 3.36
N GLU A 160 -8.83 -11.09 2.52
CA GLU A 160 -8.94 -12.40 1.85
C GLU A 160 -7.87 -12.63 0.77
N ARG A 161 -7.45 -11.57 0.07
CA ARG A 161 -6.59 -11.68 -1.12
C ARG A 161 -5.10 -11.48 -0.83
N GLU A 162 -4.74 -10.62 0.12
CA GLU A 162 -3.33 -10.36 0.46
C GLU A 162 -2.95 -10.94 1.81
N LEU A 163 -3.70 -10.62 2.86
CA LEU A 163 -3.29 -10.98 4.22
C LEU A 163 -3.50 -12.47 4.53
N GLU A 164 -4.56 -13.11 4.05
CA GLU A 164 -4.79 -14.55 4.24
C GLU A 164 -3.67 -15.42 3.64
N PRO A 165 -3.21 -15.18 2.39
CA PRO A 165 -2.01 -15.83 1.85
C PRO A 165 -0.77 -15.64 2.72
N ILE A 166 -0.51 -14.42 3.18
CA ILE A 166 0.61 -14.11 4.08
C ILE A 166 0.48 -14.91 5.39
N PHE A 167 -0.71 -14.97 5.99
CA PHE A 167 -0.95 -15.79 7.18
C PHE A 167 -0.73 -17.28 6.93
N ASP A 168 -1.09 -17.78 5.75
CA ASP A 168 -0.87 -19.16 5.35
C ASP A 168 0.62 -19.47 5.09
N GLU A 169 1.38 -18.49 4.61
CA GLU A 169 2.83 -18.55 4.47
C GLU A 169 3.53 -18.55 5.83
N TRP A 170 3.22 -17.57 6.70
CA TRP A 170 3.73 -17.52 8.07
C TRP A 170 3.40 -18.79 8.85
N ALA A 171 2.17 -19.30 8.71
CA ALA A 171 1.78 -20.58 9.30
C ALA A 171 2.59 -21.76 8.73
N SER A 172 3.06 -21.68 7.49
CA SER A 172 3.90 -22.71 6.86
C SER A 172 5.37 -22.63 7.25
N GLU A 173 5.91 -21.43 7.44
CA GLU A 173 7.27 -21.22 7.93
C GLU A 173 7.37 -21.62 9.41
N ALA A 174 6.38 -21.23 10.21
CA ALA A 174 6.27 -21.67 11.60
C ALA A 174 6.05 -23.19 11.72
N LEU A 175 5.46 -23.84 10.70
CA LEU A 175 5.14 -25.27 10.68
C LEU A 175 5.65 -25.98 9.41
N PRO A 176 6.98 -26.22 9.28
CA PRO A 176 7.51 -26.88 8.11
C PRO A 176 6.93 -28.30 7.97
N PRO A 177 6.50 -28.73 6.76
CA PRO A 177 5.82 -30.02 6.55
C PRO A 177 6.68 -31.25 6.90
N ASP A 178 8.01 -31.09 6.97
CA ASP A 178 8.96 -32.15 7.30
C ASP A 178 9.31 -32.21 8.80
N GLU A 179 8.87 -31.23 9.61
CA GLU A 179 9.07 -31.17 11.08
C GLU A 179 7.77 -31.46 11.84
N ALA A 180 7.12 -32.58 11.49
CA ALA A 180 6.02 -33.16 12.28
C ALA A 180 6.41 -33.53 13.74
N ASP A 181 7.66 -33.30 14.13
CA ASP A 181 8.24 -33.59 15.45
C ASP A 181 8.52 -32.32 16.28
N SER A 182 8.16 -31.11 15.82
CA SER A 182 8.22 -29.92 16.69
C SER A 182 7.17 -30.11 17.80
N GLY A 183 7.61 -30.46 19.00
CA GLY A 183 6.71 -30.92 20.06
C GLY A 183 5.71 -29.87 20.54
N TRP A 184 5.86 -28.58 20.21
CA TRP A 184 4.81 -27.58 20.44
C TRP A 184 3.63 -27.72 19.45
N VAL A 185 3.89 -28.20 18.23
CA VAL A 185 2.87 -28.48 17.19
C VAL A 185 2.04 -29.70 17.55
N THR A 186 2.70 -30.73 18.11
CA THR A 186 2.00 -31.86 18.75
C THR A 186 1.18 -31.39 19.96
N PHE A 187 1.72 -30.44 20.73
CA PHE A 187 1.05 -29.86 21.90
C PHE A 187 -0.17 -28.99 21.53
N LEU A 188 -0.11 -28.18 20.47
CA LEU A 188 -1.21 -27.29 20.05
C LEU A 188 -2.22 -27.94 19.08
N GLY A 189 -1.79 -28.83 18.18
CA GLY A 189 -2.62 -29.34 17.08
C GLY A 189 -3.11 -30.78 17.22
N GLY A 190 -2.66 -31.50 18.26
CA GLY A 190 -2.86 -32.95 18.37
C GLY A 190 -2.31 -33.71 17.15
N SER A 191 -2.48 -35.03 17.12
CA SER A 191 -1.99 -35.86 16.01
C SER A 191 -2.80 -35.73 14.70
N SER A 192 -3.58 -34.66 14.52
CA SER A 192 -4.67 -34.58 13.53
C SER A 192 -4.27 -34.02 12.16
N GLY A 193 -3.07 -33.45 12.01
CA GLY A 193 -2.56 -32.97 10.71
C GLY A 193 -3.19 -31.68 10.18
N ASN A 194 -3.97 -30.95 10.99
CA ASN A 194 -4.66 -29.70 10.62
C ASN A 194 -4.14 -28.44 11.36
N THR A 195 -2.94 -28.49 11.96
CA THR A 195 -2.40 -27.38 12.78
C THR A 195 -2.21 -26.09 11.99
N ARG A 196 -1.79 -26.16 10.72
CA ARG A 196 -1.67 -24.98 9.83
C ARG A 196 -3.00 -24.24 9.67
N ASN A 197 -4.07 -24.97 9.33
CA ASN A 197 -5.41 -24.40 9.20
C ASN A 197 -5.92 -23.82 10.53
N SER A 198 -5.43 -24.33 11.65
CA SER A 198 -5.79 -23.84 12.98
C SER A 198 -5.10 -22.50 13.28
N LEU A 199 -3.83 -22.33 12.91
CA LEU A 199 -3.13 -21.05 13.03
C LEU A 199 -3.74 -19.97 12.13
N VAL A 200 -3.99 -20.28 10.85
CA VAL A 200 -4.66 -19.35 9.93
C VAL A 200 -6.04 -18.94 10.47
N ARG A 201 -6.78 -19.88 11.08
CA ARG A 201 -8.06 -19.59 11.73
C ARG A 201 -7.92 -18.65 12.92
N VAL A 202 -6.86 -18.79 13.73
CA VAL A 202 -6.56 -17.85 14.83
C VAL A 202 -6.30 -16.45 14.27
N PHE A 203 -5.43 -16.33 13.25
CA PHE A 203 -5.12 -15.03 12.65
C PHE A 203 -6.36 -14.36 12.04
N THR A 204 -7.15 -15.09 11.23
CA THR A 204 -8.38 -14.56 10.61
C THR A 204 -9.49 -14.24 11.62
N ARG A 205 -9.48 -14.88 12.81
CA ARG A 205 -10.40 -14.54 13.90
C ARG A 205 -10.03 -13.23 14.59
N VAL A 206 -8.75 -12.92 14.65
CA VAL A 206 -8.16 -11.74 15.30
C VAL A 206 -8.18 -10.54 14.37
N VAL A 207 -7.64 -10.71 13.17
CA VAL A 207 -7.57 -9.69 12.12
C VAL A 207 -8.89 -9.67 11.37
N THR A 208 -9.84 -8.89 11.88
CA THR A 208 -11.14 -8.67 11.24
C THR A 208 -11.09 -7.49 10.28
N PRO A 209 -11.98 -7.40 9.27
CA PRO A 209 -12.05 -6.22 8.40
C PRO A 209 -12.27 -4.91 9.17
N GLU A 210 -13.01 -4.96 10.29
CA GLU A 210 -13.25 -3.80 11.16
C GLU A 210 -11.99 -3.36 11.93
N TRP A 211 -11.16 -4.33 12.35
CA TRP A 211 -9.87 -4.03 12.97
C TRP A 211 -8.91 -3.46 11.93
N LEU A 212 -8.76 -4.12 10.78
CA LEU A 212 -7.88 -3.67 9.70
C LEU A 212 -8.25 -2.27 9.22
N ALA A 213 -9.54 -1.97 9.08
CA ALA A 213 -10.01 -0.64 8.70
C ALA A 213 -9.52 0.42 9.69
N ARG A 214 -9.62 0.16 11.00
CA ARG A 214 -9.18 1.11 12.02
C ARG A 214 -7.67 1.31 11.98
N GLU A 215 -6.89 0.23 11.94
CA GLU A 215 -5.42 0.34 11.92
C GLU A 215 -4.92 1.09 10.68
N VAL A 216 -5.50 0.81 9.51
CA VAL A 216 -5.14 1.51 8.26
C VAL A 216 -5.56 2.98 8.30
N GLU A 217 -6.75 3.30 8.82
CA GLU A 217 -7.26 4.67 8.88
C GLU A 217 -6.49 5.53 9.88
N ASP A 218 -6.20 4.99 11.07
CA ASP A 218 -5.39 5.66 12.08
C ASP A 218 -3.97 5.89 11.55
N SER A 219 -3.37 4.87 10.91
CA SER A 219 -2.05 4.99 10.27
C SER A 219 -2.04 6.00 9.13
N ALA A 220 -3.06 5.97 8.26
CA ALA A 220 -3.18 6.92 7.16
C ALA A 220 -3.28 8.36 7.67
N SER A 221 -4.04 8.61 8.75
CA SER A 221 -4.15 9.93 9.36
C SER A 221 -2.82 10.43 9.91
N GLU A 222 -2.05 9.55 10.55
CA GLU A 222 -0.78 9.91 11.15
C GLU A 222 0.31 10.16 10.11
N VAL A 223 0.45 9.26 9.12
CA VAL A 223 1.36 9.44 7.97
C VAL A 223 0.99 10.69 7.18
N THR A 224 -0.31 10.95 6.96
CA THR A 224 -0.75 12.18 6.28
C THR A 224 -0.29 13.41 7.06
N SER A 225 -0.50 13.42 8.39
CA SER A 225 -0.10 14.53 9.25
C SER A 225 1.39 14.81 9.15
N TYR A 226 2.22 13.77 9.09
CA TYR A 226 3.65 13.85 8.87
C TYR A 226 4.01 14.40 7.48
N VAL A 227 3.45 13.82 6.42
CA VAL A 227 3.73 14.15 5.02
C VAL A 227 3.31 15.58 4.68
N VAL A 228 2.20 16.07 5.22
CA VAL A 228 1.75 17.47 5.04
C VAL A 228 2.42 18.45 6.01
N GLY A 229 3.41 18.01 6.79
CA GLY A 229 4.20 18.87 7.68
C GLY A 229 3.44 19.40 8.91
N SER A 230 2.27 18.85 9.24
CA SER A 230 1.52 19.22 10.45
C SER A 230 2.08 18.56 11.72
N SER A 231 2.83 17.46 11.58
CA SER A 231 3.61 16.79 12.62
C SER A 231 5.08 16.67 12.19
N ASP A 232 6.00 16.73 13.16
CA ASP A 232 7.45 16.58 12.94
C ASP A 232 7.86 15.11 12.69
N GLY A 233 7.07 14.15 13.17
CA GLY A 233 7.29 12.70 13.06
C GLY A 233 5.96 11.91 13.16
N PHE A 234 6.04 10.59 13.08
CA PHE A 234 4.91 9.68 13.31
C PHE A 234 5.38 8.41 14.05
N GLU A 235 4.48 7.74 14.74
CA GLU A 235 4.66 6.48 15.44
C GLU A 235 3.43 5.58 15.22
N LEU A 236 3.46 4.79 14.15
CA LEU A 236 2.43 3.80 13.88
C LEU A 236 2.53 2.68 14.91
N SER A 237 1.45 2.42 15.62
CA SER A 237 1.38 1.34 16.61
C SER A 237 0.29 0.35 16.20
N VAL A 238 0.69 -0.83 15.71
CA VAL A 238 -0.24 -1.93 15.44
C VAL A 238 -0.32 -2.78 16.71
N ALA A 239 -1.46 -2.68 17.39
CA ALA A 239 -1.71 -3.38 18.63
C ALA A 239 -3.00 -4.21 18.53
N LEU A 240 -2.98 -5.39 19.15
CA LEU A 240 -4.19 -6.17 19.37
C LEU A 240 -4.86 -5.66 20.65
N ASP A 241 -6.08 -5.14 20.53
CA ASP A 241 -6.84 -4.67 21.68
C ASP A 241 -7.32 -5.84 22.57
N ASP A 242 -7.87 -5.51 23.75
CA ASP A 242 -8.41 -6.51 24.69
C ASP A 242 -9.44 -7.45 24.04
N ALA A 243 -10.21 -6.97 23.05
CA ALA A 243 -11.19 -7.77 22.33
C ALA A 243 -10.54 -8.71 21.30
N GLN A 244 -9.49 -8.29 20.60
CA GLN A 244 -8.71 -9.19 19.74
C GLN A 244 -7.95 -10.24 20.58
N ALA A 245 -7.36 -9.87 21.71
CA ALA A 245 -6.72 -10.81 22.62
C ALA A 245 -7.73 -11.84 23.18
N ALA A 246 -8.96 -11.41 23.50
CA ALA A 246 -10.04 -12.31 23.91
C ALA A 246 -10.48 -13.24 22.75
N ALA A 247 -10.65 -12.71 21.54
CA ALA A 247 -11.01 -13.50 20.36
C ALA A 247 -9.93 -14.54 20.00
N ALA A 248 -8.65 -14.17 20.13
CA ALA A 248 -7.52 -15.08 20.00
C ALA A 248 -7.59 -16.18 21.06
N ALA A 249 -7.88 -15.84 22.32
CA ALA A 249 -7.93 -16.82 23.40
C ALA A 249 -9.06 -17.82 23.22
N ASP A 250 -10.25 -17.35 22.80
CA ASP A 250 -11.39 -18.22 22.48
C ASP A 250 -11.03 -19.20 21.34
N GLU A 251 -10.33 -18.73 20.30
CA GLU A 251 -9.93 -19.59 19.17
C GLU A 251 -8.80 -20.55 19.54
N ILE A 252 -7.79 -20.09 20.29
CA ILE A 252 -6.74 -20.95 20.83
C ILE A 252 -7.33 -22.00 21.76
N GLU A 253 -8.29 -21.66 22.61
CA GLU A 253 -9.02 -22.62 23.44
C GLU A 253 -9.75 -23.67 22.58
N ALA A 254 -10.42 -23.25 21.51
CA ALA A 254 -11.10 -24.14 20.59
C ALA A 254 -10.12 -25.09 19.88
N VAL A 255 -9.02 -24.57 19.35
CA VAL A 255 -7.96 -25.36 18.70
C VAL A 255 -7.34 -26.36 19.66
N LEU A 256 -7.01 -25.93 20.89
CA LEU A 256 -6.49 -26.81 21.94
C LEU A 256 -7.50 -27.86 22.40
N GLY A 257 -8.80 -27.53 22.37
CA GLY A 257 -9.89 -28.46 22.67
C GLY A 257 -10.10 -29.53 21.60
N GLU A 258 -9.70 -29.27 20.35
CA GLU A 258 -9.72 -30.25 19.25
C GLU A 258 -8.57 -31.27 19.34
N ALA A 259 -7.51 -30.99 20.11
CA ALA A 259 -6.39 -31.91 20.33
C ALA A 259 -6.79 -33.14 21.17
N ASP A 260 -6.00 -34.23 21.15
CA ASP A 260 -6.25 -35.43 21.98
C ASP A 260 -5.98 -35.14 23.47
N ALA A 261 -6.94 -34.45 24.07
CA ALA A 261 -7.06 -34.06 25.47
C ALA A 261 -6.76 -35.20 26.44
N TYR A 262 -7.10 -36.43 26.05
CA TYR A 262 -6.96 -37.63 26.85
C TYR A 262 -5.52 -38.11 26.91
N GLU A 263 -4.79 -38.03 25.79
CA GLU A 263 -3.37 -38.35 25.74
C GLU A 263 -2.55 -37.34 26.54
N LEU A 264 -2.80 -36.03 26.34
CA LEU A 264 -2.09 -34.94 27.00
C LEU A 264 -2.24 -34.98 28.54
N ALA A 265 -3.47 -35.08 29.06
CA ALA A 265 -3.71 -35.11 30.51
C ALA A 265 -3.04 -36.32 31.19
N HIS A 266 -3.00 -37.47 30.51
CA HIS A 266 -2.46 -38.71 31.04
C HIS A 266 -0.92 -38.78 30.94
N SER A 267 -0.34 -38.52 29.77
CA SER A 267 1.10 -38.69 29.52
C SER A 267 1.92 -37.52 30.10
N THR A 268 1.36 -36.32 30.10
CA THR A 268 2.10 -35.08 30.42
C THR A 268 1.87 -34.63 31.86
N VAL A 269 0.65 -34.75 32.40
CA VAL A 269 0.32 -34.20 33.72
C VAL A 269 0.30 -35.25 34.82
N ILE A 270 -0.54 -36.30 34.69
CA ILE A 270 -0.75 -37.28 35.77
C ILE A 270 0.33 -38.36 35.78
N GLY A 271 0.75 -38.83 34.61
CA GLY A 271 1.76 -39.88 34.46
C GLY A 271 3.08 -39.59 35.19
N PRO A 272 3.71 -38.42 35.00
CA PRO A 272 4.93 -38.05 35.72
C PRO A 272 4.74 -37.98 37.24
N ALA A 273 3.65 -37.37 37.70
CA ALA A 273 3.35 -37.22 39.13
C ALA A 273 3.17 -38.58 39.82
N VAL A 274 2.53 -39.55 39.17
CA VAL A 274 2.37 -40.92 39.69
C VAL A 274 3.70 -41.69 39.63
N LYS A 275 4.49 -41.54 38.56
CA LYS A 275 5.79 -42.22 38.40
C LYS A 275 6.82 -41.78 39.45
N GLU A 276 6.78 -40.52 39.88
CA GLU A 276 7.70 -39.98 40.88
C GLU A 276 7.39 -40.52 42.30
N GLN A 277 6.11 -40.74 42.62
CA GLN A 277 5.68 -41.04 43.99
C GLN A 277 5.36 -42.52 44.25
N VAL A 278 5.14 -43.33 43.21
CA VAL A 278 4.79 -44.76 43.32
C VAL A 278 6.01 -45.66 43.04
N ASP A 279 6.30 -46.56 44.00
CA ASP A 279 7.34 -47.58 43.88
C ASP A 279 7.13 -48.46 42.63
N ALA A 280 8.21 -49.04 42.09
CA ALA A 280 8.14 -49.86 40.87
C ALA A 280 7.25 -51.10 41.02
N VAL A 281 7.26 -51.73 42.20
CA VAL A 281 6.43 -52.90 42.54
C VAL A 281 6.01 -52.82 44.00
N VAL A 282 4.72 -53.01 44.27
CA VAL A 282 4.14 -53.08 45.62
C VAL A 282 3.62 -54.49 45.87
N GLN A 283 4.13 -55.13 46.92
CA GLN A 283 3.67 -56.45 47.37
C GLN A 283 2.39 -56.31 48.19
N LEU A 284 1.32 -56.95 47.73
CA LEU A 284 0.03 -57.03 48.41
C LEU A 284 -0.12 -58.38 49.13
N PRO A 285 -1.09 -58.50 50.06
CA PRO A 285 -1.46 -59.79 50.64
C PRO A 285 -1.78 -60.85 49.57
N TYR A 286 -1.68 -62.12 49.93
CA TYR A 286 -1.89 -63.28 49.04
C TYR A 286 -0.84 -63.43 47.93
N GLY A 287 0.30 -62.72 48.03
CA GLY A 287 1.37 -62.77 47.03
C GLY A 287 1.01 -62.11 45.70
N VAL A 288 0.05 -61.18 45.71
CA VAL A 288 -0.30 -60.37 44.55
C VAL A 288 0.70 -59.22 44.44
N GLU A 289 1.28 -59.04 43.28
CA GLU A 289 2.15 -57.92 42.98
C GLU A 289 1.36 -56.88 42.18
N VAL A 290 1.51 -55.61 42.54
CA VAL A 290 1.01 -54.49 41.73
C VAL A 290 2.21 -53.69 41.25
N THR A 291 2.32 -53.58 39.93
CA THR A 291 3.33 -52.78 39.24
C THR A 291 2.89 -51.34 39.10
N ARG A 292 3.85 -50.44 38.92
CA ARG A 292 3.57 -49.03 38.62
C ARG A 292 2.71 -48.86 37.38
N GLU A 293 2.93 -49.69 36.36
CA GLU A 293 2.17 -49.70 35.12
C GLU A 293 0.69 -50.07 35.36
N GLU A 294 0.42 -51.03 36.25
CA GLU A 294 -0.96 -51.37 36.67
C GLU A 294 -1.61 -50.23 37.48
N VAL A 295 -0.84 -49.50 38.30
CA VAL A 295 -1.35 -48.31 38.98
C VAL A 295 -1.71 -47.20 37.98
N LEU A 296 -0.85 -46.95 37.00
CA LEU A 296 -1.12 -45.97 35.93
C LEU A 296 -2.34 -46.39 35.11
N ALA A 297 -2.48 -47.67 34.78
CA ALA A 297 -3.65 -48.19 34.07
C ALA A 297 -4.94 -48.04 34.89
N ALA A 298 -4.89 -48.29 36.19
CA ALA A 298 -6.05 -48.12 37.07
C ALA A 298 -6.44 -46.65 37.27
N VAL A 299 -5.46 -45.74 37.37
CA VAL A 299 -5.71 -44.28 37.38
C VAL A 299 -6.32 -43.83 36.05
N ARG A 300 -5.82 -44.35 34.92
CA ARG A 300 -6.36 -44.07 33.59
C ARG A 300 -7.81 -44.55 33.43
N GLU A 301 -8.12 -45.75 33.92
CA GLU A 301 -9.48 -46.31 33.89
C GLU A 301 -10.44 -45.49 34.76
N ALA A 302 -9.93 -44.90 35.85
CA ALA A 302 -10.70 -44.04 36.75
C ALA A 302 -10.98 -42.63 36.22
N MET A 303 -10.42 -42.26 35.06
CA MET A 303 -10.64 -40.97 34.41
C MET A 303 -11.61 -41.18 33.23
N PRO A 304 -12.94 -41.09 33.45
CA PRO A 304 -13.89 -41.22 32.35
C PRO A 304 -13.69 -40.06 31.35
N PRO A 305 -14.03 -40.26 30.06
CA PRO A 305 -13.86 -39.23 29.03
C PRO A 305 -14.45 -37.87 29.42
N GLU A 306 -15.67 -37.85 30.00
CA GLU A 306 -16.34 -36.64 30.46
C GLU A 306 -15.55 -35.87 31.54
N TRP A 307 -14.84 -36.58 32.43
CA TRP A 307 -13.99 -35.95 33.44
C TRP A 307 -12.75 -35.32 32.79
N VAL A 308 -12.15 -36.02 31.82
CA VAL A 308 -10.98 -35.53 31.09
C VAL A 308 -11.34 -34.27 30.29
N GLU A 309 -12.46 -34.29 29.57
CA GLU A 309 -12.95 -33.13 28.83
C GLU A 309 -13.12 -31.89 29.73
N GLN A 310 -13.69 -32.09 30.93
CA GLN A 310 -13.87 -30.99 31.89
C GLN A 310 -12.52 -30.43 32.39
N GLN A 311 -11.54 -31.27 32.67
CA GLN A 311 -10.24 -30.80 33.13
C GLN A 311 -9.44 -30.16 31.99
N THR A 312 -9.55 -30.68 30.77
CA THR A 312 -8.88 -30.11 29.60
C THR A 312 -9.41 -28.73 29.28
N ALA A 313 -10.73 -28.50 29.31
CA ALA A 313 -11.31 -27.18 29.08
C ALA A 313 -10.73 -26.10 30.03
N VAL A 314 -10.50 -26.47 31.30
CA VAL A 314 -9.89 -25.58 32.28
C VAL A 314 -8.42 -25.31 31.96
N LEU A 315 -7.66 -26.35 31.56
CA LEU A 315 -6.25 -26.23 31.17
C LEU A 315 -6.08 -25.37 29.91
N THR A 316 -6.88 -25.63 28.87
CA THR A 316 -6.80 -24.92 27.58
C THR A 316 -7.14 -23.44 27.75
N ALA A 317 -8.15 -23.10 28.56
CA ALA A 317 -8.50 -21.72 28.85
C ALA A 317 -7.35 -20.92 29.50
N GLY A 318 -6.61 -21.50 30.46
CA GLY A 318 -5.47 -20.77 31.06
C GLY A 318 -4.22 -20.76 30.21
N VAL A 319 -3.99 -21.78 29.37
CA VAL A 319 -2.93 -21.72 28.36
C VAL A 319 -3.26 -20.62 27.35
N ALA A 320 -4.50 -20.54 26.85
CA ALA A 320 -4.95 -19.49 25.96
C ALA A 320 -4.83 -18.10 26.59
N SER A 321 -5.26 -17.94 27.85
CA SER A 321 -5.10 -16.68 28.60
C SER A 321 -3.64 -16.30 28.85
N TYR A 322 -2.75 -17.29 28.96
CA TYR A 322 -1.31 -17.04 29.06
C TYR A 322 -0.71 -16.66 27.70
N LEU A 323 -1.04 -17.36 26.62
CA LEU A 323 -0.53 -17.03 25.29
C LEU A 323 -0.97 -15.64 24.82
N THR A 324 -2.19 -15.25 25.14
CA THR A 324 -2.75 -13.94 24.74
C THR A 324 -2.44 -12.79 25.69
N GLY A 325 -1.57 -13.00 26.69
CA GLY A 325 -1.17 -11.92 27.61
C GLY A 325 -2.19 -11.55 28.69
N GLN A 326 -3.41 -12.09 28.65
CA GLN A 326 -4.46 -11.85 29.67
C GLN A 326 -4.05 -12.31 31.08
N SER A 327 -3.05 -13.19 31.17
CA SER A 327 -2.43 -13.61 32.43
C SER A 327 -0.92 -13.78 32.28
N ASP A 328 -0.16 -13.45 33.33
CA ASP A 328 1.30 -13.68 33.38
C ASP A 328 1.68 -15.15 33.61
N GLY A 329 0.70 -16.01 33.88
CA GLY A 329 0.87 -17.43 34.14
C GLY A 329 -0.41 -18.06 34.64
N PHE A 330 -0.41 -19.40 34.77
CA PHE A 330 -1.55 -20.15 35.25
C PHE A 330 -1.16 -21.16 36.34
N THR A 331 -2.14 -21.57 37.13
CA THR A 331 -2.00 -22.63 38.13
C THR A 331 -3.32 -23.39 38.26
N PHE A 332 -3.26 -24.69 37.97
CA PHE A 332 -4.41 -25.58 37.99
C PHE A 332 -4.21 -26.72 38.98
N GLY A 333 -5.26 -27.06 39.72
CA GLY A 333 -5.29 -28.26 40.56
C GLY A 333 -6.17 -29.32 39.91
N ILE A 334 -5.58 -30.44 39.52
CA ILE A 334 -6.28 -31.59 38.94
C ILE A 334 -6.49 -32.64 40.02
N ASP A 335 -7.73 -32.86 40.41
CA ASP A 335 -8.08 -33.85 41.44
C ASP A 335 -8.00 -35.27 40.89
N VAL A 336 -7.06 -36.08 41.40
CA VAL A 336 -6.89 -37.46 40.94
C VAL A 336 -8.03 -38.30 41.48
N PRO A 337 -8.77 -39.07 40.64
CA PRO A 337 -9.91 -39.88 41.08
C PRO A 337 -9.45 -41.14 41.83
N LYS A 338 -8.83 -40.97 43.01
CA LYS A 338 -8.21 -42.04 43.81
C LYS A 338 -9.17 -43.15 44.19
N ASP A 339 -10.39 -42.80 44.60
CA ASP A 339 -11.36 -43.80 45.06
C ASP A 339 -11.72 -44.75 43.93
N MET A 340 -11.95 -44.21 42.72
CA MET A 340 -12.23 -44.99 41.52
C MET A 340 -11.00 -45.76 41.04
N ALA A 341 -9.81 -45.15 41.06
CA ALA A 341 -8.55 -45.83 40.70
C ALA A 341 -8.25 -47.01 41.62
N ALA A 342 -8.55 -46.86 42.90
CA ALA A 342 -8.40 -47.90 43.89
C ALA A 342 -9.43 -49.02 43.71
N VAL A 343 -10.63 -48.73 43.18
CA VAL A 343 -11.63 -49.76 42.83
C VAL A 343 -11.13 -50.55 41.64
N ALA A 344 -10.76 -49.87 40.55
CA ALA A 344 -10.22 -50.49 39.33
C ALA A 344 -8.99 -51.37 39.65
N LEU A 345 -8.08 -50.87 40.49
CA LEU A 345 -6.89 -51.62 40.90
C LEU A 345 -7.24 -52.83 41.78
N THR A 346 -8.25 -52.71 42.64
CA THR A 346 -8.74 -53.84 43.47
C THR A 346 -9.33 -54.93 42.59
N ASP A 347 -10.12 -54.55 41.58
CA ASP A 347 -10.74 -55.49 40.65
C ASP A 347 -9.68 -56.21 39.80
N ALA A 348 -8.67 -55.47 39.31
CA ALA A 348 -7.54 -56.03 38.59
C ALA A 348 -6.71 -57.01 39.46
N ALA A 349 -6.36 -56.61 40.68
CA ALA A 349 -5.60 -57.44 41.63
C ALA A 349 -6.39 -58.71 42.03
N THR A 350 -7.69 -58.58 42.24
CA THR A 350 -8.58 -59.70 42.59
C THR A 350 -8.74 -60.67 41.42
N SER A 351 -8.88 -60.14 40.20
CA SER A 351 -8.92 -60.95 38.97
C SER A 351 -7.60 -61.70 38.74
N SER A 352 -6.47 -61.04 38.96
CA SER A 352 -5.14 -61.66 38.89
C SER A 352 -5.00 -62.82 39.88
N LEU A 353 -5.41 -62.63 41.14
CA LEU A 353 -5.44 -63.68 42.15
C LEU A 353 -6.35 -64.86 41.75
N GLY A 354 -7.56 -64.58 41.23
CA GLY A 354 -8.48 -65.60 40.76
C GLY A 354 -7.88 -66.46 39.65
N ASN A 355 -7.30 -65.80 38.63
CA ASN A 355 -6.60 -66.48 37.54
C ASN A 355 -5.41 -67.31 38.01
N ALA A 356 -4.67 -66.83 39.01
CA ALA A 356 -3.56 -67.56 39.60
C ALA A 356 -4.04 -68.83 40.33
N LEU A 357 -5.13 -68.72 41.10
CA LEU A 357 -5.74 -69.85 41.84
C LEU A 357 -6.34 -70.92 40.91
N GLU A 358 -6.95 -70.52 39.79
CA GLU A 358 -7.51 -71.45 38.80
C GLU A 358 -6.45 -72.27 38.06
N ARG A 359 -5.21 -71.76 37.97
CA ARG A 359 -4.09 -72.43 37.32
C ARG A 359 -3.37 -73.44 38.21
N LEU A 360 -3.67 -73.47 39.50
CA LEU A 360 -3.02 -74.36 40.45
C LEU A 360 -3.53 -75.80 40.32
N PRO A 361 -2.63 -76.80 40.43
CA PRO A 361 -3.04 -78.20 40.44
C PRO A 361 -3.82 -78.54 41.72
N PRO A 362 -4.75 -79.52 41.68
CA PRO A 362 -5.44 -79.98 42.88
C PRO A 362 -4.45 -80.62 43.87
N CYS A 363 -4.62 -80.36 45.17
CA CYS A 363 -3.76 -80.93 46.20
C CYS A 363 -3.83 -82.47 46.24
N ALA A 364 -2.67 -83.13 46.22
CA ALA A 364 -2.59 -84.59 46.17
C ALA A 364 -2.93 -85.27 47.50
N THR A 365 -2.67 -84.59 48.63
CA THR A 365 -2.95 -85.12 49.97
C THR A 365 -3.66 -84.10 50.87
N SER A 366 -4.26 -84.58 51.96
CA SER A 366 -4.87 -83.74 53.00
C SER A 366 -3.84 -82.91 53.77
N ALA A 367 -2.58 -83.39 53.87
CA ALA A 367 -1.47 -82.63 54.46
C ALA A 367 -1.07 -81.44 53.57
N ASP A 368 -1.06 -81.65 52.24
CA ASP A 368 -0.81 -80.57 51.27
C ASP A 368 -1.95 -79.55 51.29
N SER A 369 -3.20 -80.00 51.45
CA SER A 369 -4.37 -79.12 51.57
C SER A 369 -4.31 -78.23 52.82
N ALA A 370 -3.89 -78.78 53.97
CA ALA A 370 -3.70 -78.00 55.20
C ALA A 370 -2.55 -76.99 55.08
N THR A 371 -1.49 -77.35 54.36
CA THR A 371 -0.36 -76.46 54.09
C THR A 371 -0.75 -75.33 53.13
N ALA A 372 -1.51 -75.65 52.08
CA ALA A 372 -2.05 -74.68 51.13
C ALA A 372 -2.98 -73.66 51.81
N LEU A 373 -3.87 -74.12 52.71
CA LEU A 373 -4.76 -73.24 53.49
C LEU A 373 -3.99 -72.30 54.44
N ALA A 374 -2.89 -72.77 55.04
CA ALA A 374 -2.04 -71.93 55.87
C ALA A 374 -1.20 -70.93 55.04
N ALA A 375 -0.78 -71.33 53.84
CA ALA A 375 -0.02 -70.50 52.91
C ALA A 375 -0.87 -69.36 52.33
N LEU A 376 -2.14 -69.64 51.99
CA LEU A 376 -3.09 -68.65 51.45
C LEU A 376 -3.20 -67.37 52.27
N GLN A 377 -2.92 -67.40 53.57
CA GLN A 377 -2.93 -66.19 54.40
C GLN A 377 -1.74 -65.24 54.17
N ARG A 378 -0.73 -65.65 53.40
CA ARG A 378 0.53 -64.91 53.21
C ARG A 378 0.98 -64.89 51.75
N GLU A 379 0.84 -66.00 51.03
CA GLU A 379 1.37 -66.21 49.69
C GLU A 379 0.50 -67.20 48.89
N LEU A 380 0.72 -67.26 47.57
CA LEU A 380 -0.01 -68.17 46.70
C LEU A 380 0.36 -69.64 47.03
N PRO A 381 -0.60 -70.53 47.32
CA PRO A 381 -0.30 -71.93 47.62
C PRO A 381 0.18 -72.69 46.39
N GLY A 382 0.94 -73.77 46.59
CA GLY A 382 1.40 -74.64 45.48
C GLY A 382 0.32 -75.56 44.89
N CYS A 383 -0.85 -75.67 45.52
CA CYS A 383 -1.98 -76.48 45.06
C CYS A 383 -3.31 -75.97 45.64
N THR A 384 -4.43 -76.34 45.00
CA THR A 384 -5.79 -75.97 45.43
C THR A 384 -6.49 -77.14 46.12
N PRO A 385 -6.99 -76.99 47.36
CA PRO A 385 -7.80 -78.02 48.02
C PRO A 385 -9.11 -78.29 47.25
N PRO A 386 -9.57 -79.55 47.16
CA PRO A 386 -10.75 -79.92 46.36
C PRO A 386 -12.08 -79.35 46.86
N ASP A 387 -12.16 -78.94 48.13
CA ASP A 387 -13.37 -78.37 48.75
C ASP A 387 -13.33 -76.83 48.82
N LEU A 388 -12.28 -76.19 48.29
CA LEU A 388 -12.11 -74.73 48.35
C LEU A 388 -12.70 -74.08 47.10
N GLY A 389 -13.81 -73.35 47.27
CA GLY A 389 -14.37 -72.51 46.21
C GLY A 389 -13.48 -71.30 45.98
N VAL A 390 -12.91 -71.15 44.77
CA VAL A 390 -12.12 -69.94 44.40
C VAL A 390 -12.92 -68.67 44.66
N ARG A 391 -14.24 -68.69 44.41
CA ARG A 391 -15.14 -67.57 44.69
C ARG A 391 -15.19 -67.18 46.18
N ASP A 392 -15.22 -68.16 47.08
CA ASP A 392 -15.28 -67.91 48.52
C ASP A 392 -13.96 -67.27 49.00
N VAL A 393 -12.83 -67.69 48.43
CA VAL A 393 -11.51 -67.09 48.70
C VAL A 393 -11.45 -65.65 48.20
N LEU A 394 -11.96 -65.38 47.00
CA LEU A 394 -11.97 -64.01 46.46
C LEU A 394 -12.90 -63.08 47.25
N GLU A 395 -14.05 -63.56 47.71
CA GLU A 395 -14.96 -62.76 48.57
C GLU A 395 -14.29 -62.34 49.88
N GLU A 396 -13.46 -63.19 50.48
CA GLU A 396 -12.71 -62.87 51.70
C GLU A 396 -11.43 -62.04 51.42
N ALA A 397 -10.75 -62.30 50.30
CA ALA A 397 -9.49 -61.63 49.96
C ALA A 397 -9.69 -60.19 49.44
N THR A 398 -10.76 -59.93 48.69
CA THR A 398 -11.05 -58.62 48.08
C THR A 398 -10.97 -57.45 49.09
N PRO A 399 -11.65 -57.46 50.25
CA PRO A 399 -11.57 -56.35 51.21
C PRO A 399 -10.17 -56.18 51.83
N VAL A 400 -9.41 -57.27 51.98
CA VAL A 400 -8.03 -57.26 52.50
C VAL A 400 -7.08 -56.64 51.48
N ILE A 401 -7.22 -57.02 50.21
CA ILE A 401 -6.48 -56.46 49.07
C ILE A 401 -6.80 -54.97 48.94
N ARG A 402 -8.07 -54.57 48.99
CA ARG A 402 -8.48 -53.16 48.94
C ARG A 402 -7.84 -52.32 50.04
N ALA A 403 -7.90 -52.78 51.29
CA ALA A 403 -7.30 -52.08 52.41
C ALA A 403 -5.77 -51.97 52.32
N ALA A 404 -5.11 -52.94 51.67
CA ALA A 404 -3.68 -52.89 51.38
C ALA A 404 -3.35 -51.90 50.25
N ILE A 405 -4.16 -51.86 49.19
CA ILE A 405 -4.05 -50.88 48.10
C ILE A 405 -4.21 -49.46 48.64
N ASP A 406 -5.24 -49.20 49.46
CA ASP A 406 -5.48 -47.86 50.03
C ASP A 406 -4.28 -47.36 50.83
N ARG A 407 -3.68 -48.25 51.64
CA ARG A 407 -2.60 -47.89 52.57
C ARG A 407 -1.22 -47.82 51.91
N SER A 408 -0.94 -48.69 50.94
CA SER A 408 0.41 -48.88 50.39
C SER A 408 0.59 -48.23 49.02
N VAL A 409 -0.49 -48.08 48.25
CA VAL A 409 -0.47 -47.52 46.90
C VAL A 409 -1.15 -46.13 46.90
N MET A 410 -2.43 -46.06 47.27
CA MET A 410 -3.22 -44.83 47.11
C MET A 410 -2.83 -43.72 48.09
N ALA A 411 -2.25 -44.08 49.24
CA ALA A 411 -1.67 -43.12 50.18
C ALA A 411 -0.46 -42.36 49.59
N ARG A 412 0.17 -42.88 48.53
CA ARG A 412 1.32 -42.25 47.84
C ARG A 412 0.95 -41.55 46.54
N VAL A 413 -0.20 -41.87 45.97
CA VAL A 413 -0.75 -41.09 44.85
C VAL A 413 -1.16 -39.72 45.42
N PRO A 414 -0.89 -38.59 44.76
CA PRO A 414 -1.36 -37.28 45.23
C PRO A 414 -2.89 -37.14 45.08
N ASP A 415 -3.55 -36.43 46.01
CA ASP A 415 -4.99 -36.12 45.90
C ASP A 415 -5.25 -35.12 44.77
N THR A 416 -4.37 -34.13 44.63
CA THR A 416 -4.43 -33.12 43.59
C THR A 416 -3.04 -32.98 42.98
N VAL A 417 -2.95 -32.95 41.65
CA VAL A 417 -1.74 -32.60 40.91
C VAL A 417 -1.82 -31.13 40.54
N THR A 418 -0.83 -30.33 40.93
CA THR A 418 -0.75 -28.93 40.51
C THR A 418 0.01 -28.85 39.20
N TYR A 419 -0.57 -28.17 38.21
CA TYR A 419 0.03 -27.89 36.91
C TYR A 419 0.15 -26.39 36.71
N THR A 420 1.35 -25.92 36.39
CA THR A 420 1.69 -24.49 36.26
C THR A 420 2.30 -24.20 34.89
N GLU A 421 2.41 -22.92 34.55
CA GLU A 421 3.12 -22.45 33.34
C GLU A 421 4.56 -22.97 33.28
N ARG A 422 5.26 -23.03 34.40
CA ARG A 422 6.59 -23.66 34.49
C ARG A 422 6.58 -25.15 34.14
N ASP A 423 5.52 -25.87 34.49
CA ASP A 423 5.40 -27.30 34.17
C ASP A 423 5.11 -27.50 32.68
N LEU A 424 4.34 -26.59 32.07
CA LEU A 424 4.16 -26.54 30.61
C LEU A 424 5.50 -26.29 29.89
N ARG A 425 6.24 -25.24 30.30
CA ARG A 425 7.54 -24.94 29.70
C ARG A 425 8.53 -26.10 29.87
N ALA A 426 8.55 -26.74 31.04
CA ALA A 426 9.39 -27.93 31.26
C ALA A 426 8.97 -29.13 30.38
N ALA A 427 7.67 -29.31 30.13
CA ALA A 427 7.18 -30.34 29.22
C ALA A 427 7.58 -30.05 27.77
N LEU A 428 7.41 -28.81 27.31
CA LEU A 428 7.84 -28.36 25.98
C LEU A 428 9.35 -28.53 25.79
N GLU A 429 10.18 -28.10 26.75
CA GLU A 429 11.63 -28.27 26.65
C GLU A 429 12.04 -29.75 26.57
N ARG A 430 11.37 -30.62 27.33
CA ARG A 430 11.65 -32.07 27.36
C ARG A 430 11.27 -32.77 26.06
N ASP A 431 10.08 -32.46 25.54
CA ASP A 431 9.45 -33.21 24.45
C ASP A 431 9.69 -32.57 23.07
N ALA A 432 9.95 -31.26 23.03
CA ALA A 432 10.08 -30.46 21.82
C ALA A 432 11.45 -29.74 21.69
N GLY A 433 12.24 -29.65 22.75
CA GLY A 433 13.53 -28.96 22.76
C GLY A 433 13.44 -27.45 23.06
N PRO A 434 14.59 -26.74 23.06
CA PRO A 434 14.64 -25.33 23.46
C PRO A 434 13.93 -24.38 22.48
N ASP A 435 13.84 -24.74 21.20
CA ASP A 435 13.23 -23.90 20.17
C ASP A 435 11.71 -23.76 20.38
N ALA A 436 11.07 -24.72 21.04
CA ALA A 436 9.66 -24.62 21.43
C ALA A 436 9.41 -23.57 22.52
N LEU A 437 10.40 -23.26 23.35
CA LEU A 437 10.31 -22.16 24.31
C LEU A 437 10.43 -20.81 23.62
N VAL A 438 11.21 -20.73 22.54
CA VAL A 438 11.29 -19.52 21.71
C VAL A 438 9.96 -19.31 21.01
N ALA A 439 9.41 -20.35 20.36
CA ALA A 439 8.13 -20.27 19.67
C ALA A 439 6.96 -19.84 20.58
N ILE A 440 6.87 -20.35 21.81
CA ILE A 440 5.80 -19.93 22.74
C ILE A 440 5.98 -18.49 23.22
N ASP A 441 7.23 -18.02 23.35
CA ASP A 441 7.55 -16.65 23.72
C ASP A 441 7.26 -15.70 22.56
N ASP A 442 7.54 -16.10 21.31
CA ASP A 442 7.23 -15.34 20.10
C ASP A 442 5.71 -15.21 19.91
N VAL A 443 4.96 -16.32 20.06
CA VAL A 443 3.49 -16.29 20.00
C VAL A 443 2.93 -15.39 21.10
N ARG A 444 3.46 -15.45 22.32
CA ARG A 444 3.04 -14.54 23.39
C ARG A 444 3.39 -13.10 23.05
N ALA A 445 4.56 -12.85 22.49
CA ALA A 445 5.00 -11.53 22.10
C ALA A 445 4.06 -10.89 21.06
N LEU A 446 3.50 -11.66 20.12
CA LEU A 446 2.50 -11.16 19.15
C LEU A 446 1.26 -10.54 19.81
N PHE A 447 0.85 -11.04 20.98
CA PHE A 447 -0.33 -10.53 21.70
C PHE A 447 0.01 -9.54 22.80
N THR A 448 1.27 -9.46 23.24
CA THR A 448 1.68 -8.60 24.36
C THR A 448 2.58 -7.43 23.97
N THR A 449 3.08 -7.42 22.74
CA THR A 449 4.02 -6.43 22.25
C THR A 449 3.35 -5.67 21.12
N ASP A 450 3.28 -4.36 21.28
CA ASP A 450 2.82 -3.48 20.21
C ASP A 450 3.93 -3.43 19.16
N TRP A 451 3.56 -3.60 17.89
CA TRP A 451 4.48 -3.35 16.80
C TRP A 451 4.48 -1.85 16.52
N THR A 452 5.65 -1.22 16.61
CA THR A 452 5.81 0.23 16.41
C THR A 452 6.69 0.51 15.21
N TYR A 453 6.26 1.40 14.31
CA TYR A 453 7.03 1.87 13.17
C TYR A 453 7.03 3.40 13.11
N THR A 454 8.20 3.99 13.08
CA THR A 454 8.39 5.45 13.22
C THR A 454 8.90 6.10 11.95
N ASP A 455 8.91 7.44 11.92
CA ASP A 455 9.55 8.18 10.85
C ASP A 455 11.06 7.88 10.74
N GLU A 456 11.74 7.59 11.86
CA GLU A 456 13.15 7.17 11.84
C GLU A 456 13.35 5.82 11.14
N ASP A 457 12.42 4.87 11.34
CA ASP A 457 12.44 3.57 10.68
C ASP A 457 12.21 3.71 9.17
N LEU A 458 11.24 4.54 8.77
CA LEU A 458 11.01 4.88 7.36
C LEU A 458 12.26 5.46 6.68
N HIS A 459 12.97 6.37 7.34
CA HIS A 459 14.21 6.92 6.78
C HIS A 459 15.35 5.90 6.70
N ALA A 460 15.33 4.88 7.55
CA ALA A 460 16.31 3.81 7.54
C ALA A 460 16.05 2.81 6.40
N ASP A 461 14.78 2.60 6.05
CA ASP A 461 14.35 1.71 4.97
C ASP A 461 14.51 2.34 3.59
N LEU A 462 14.39 3.67 3.48
CA LEU A 462 14.62 4.42 2.25
C LEU A 462 16.11 4.58 1.93
N SER A 463 16.46 4.58 0.64
CA SER A 463 17.79 5.02 0.21
C SER A 463 17.98 6.51 0.47
N ALA A 464 19.24 6.98 0.50
CA ALA A 464 19.55 8.38 0.78
C ALA A 464 18.91 9.36 -0.22
N ASP A 465 18.74 8.94 -1.49
CA ASP A 465 18.11 9.77 -2.51
C ASP A 465 16.58 9.79 -2.35
N GLU A 466 15.96 8.68 -1.94
CA GLU A 466 14.51 8.59 -1.67
C GLU A 466 14.11 9.34 -0.39
N ALA A 467 14.91 9.23 0.67
CA ALA A 467 14.69 9.98 1.90
C ALA A 467 14.77 11.51 1.65
N ALA A 468 15.75 11.95 0.84
CA ALA A 468 15.83 13.34 0.42
C ALA A 468 14.63 13.77 -0.43
N ALA A 469 14.14 12.90 -1.32
CA ALA A 469 12.93 13.17 -2.11
C ALA A 469 11.67 13.26 -1.22
N LEU A 470 11.55 12.42 -0.19
CA LEU A 470 10.47 12.50 0.79
C LEU A 470 10.50 13.82 1.56
N ASP A 471 11.67 14.26 2.01
CA ASP A 471 11.86 15.55 2.68
C ASP A 471 11.49 16.73 1.78
N ASP A 472 11.87 16.68 0.50
CA ASP A 472 11.50 17.69 -0.50
C ASP A 472 9.98 17.74 -0.70
N VAL A 473 9.32 16.58 -0.88
CA VAL A 473 7.87 16.49 -1.00
C VAL A 473 7.18 17.03 0.25
N ARG A 474 7.67 16.64 1.44
CA ARG A 474 7.12 17.10 2.72
C ARG A 474 7.25 18.60 2.89
N SER A 475 8.40 19.18 2.55
CA SER A 475 8.58 20.64 2.57
C SER A 475 7.60 21.32 1.62
N VAL A 476 7.40 20.79 0.41
CA VAL A 476 6.45 21.35 -0.56
C VAL A 476 5.00 21.27 -0.06
N LEU A 477 4.60 20.16 0.56
CA LEU A 477 3.23 19.97 1.03
C LEU A 477 2.93 20.77 2.30
N GLY A 478 3.89 20.89 3.23
CA GLY A 478 3.73 21.60 4.50
C GLY A 478 3.97 23.10 4.43
N ASP A 479 5.10 23.52 3.84
CA ASP A 479 5.44 24.95 3.71
C ASP A 479 4.78 25.60 2.50
N GLY A 480 4.13 24.80 1.65
CA GLY A 480 3.60 25.18 0.35
C GLY A 480 4.71 25.35 -0.68
N LEU A 481 4.39 25.11 -1.96
CA LEU A 481 5.34 25.33 -3.03
C LEU A 481 5.65 26.83 -3.11
N THR A 482 6.86 27.22 -2.69
CA THR A 482 7.35 28.60 -2.76
C THR A 482 8.39 28.71 -3.87
N LEU A 483 7.99 29.30 -5.00
CA LEU A 483 8.92 29.59 -6.09
C LEU A 483 9.38 31.04 -5.97
N GLU A 484 10.60 31.27 -5.45
CA GLU A 484 11.19 32.60 -5.34
C GLU A 484 12.20 32.83 -6.47
N PHE A 485 11.87 33.73 -7.40
CA PHE A 485 12.75 34.03 -8.53
C PHE A 485 13.66 35.22 -8.20
N VAL A 486 14.90 34.94 -7.77
CA VAL A 486 15.91 35.94 -7.38
C VAL A 486 17.01 36.10 -8.46
N THR A 487 17.72 37.23 -8.47
CA THR A 487 18.66 37.61 -9.54
C THR A 487 20.09 37.06 -9.42
N GLU A 488 20.49 36.49 -8.28
CA GLU A 488 21.92 36.31 -7.95
C GLU A 488 22.51 34.91 -8.14
N ASP A 489 21.73 33.82 -8.03
CA ASP A 489 22.18 32.44 -8.32
C ASP A 489 21.02 31.66 -8.97
N ARG A 490 20.99 31.63 -10.32
CA ARG A 490 19.90 31.00 -11.08
C ARG A 490 20.36 29.71 -11.72
N GLU A 491 19.66 28.60 -11.47
CA GLU A 491 19.85 27.32 -12.16
C GLU A 491 18.51 26.77 -12.68
N GLY A 492 18.57 25.96 -13.75
CA GLY A 492 17.41 25.25 -14.29
C GLY A 492 16.26 26.15 -14.76
N LEU A 493 15.11 26.04 -14.10
CA LEU A 493 13.87 26.72 -14.48
C LEU A 493 13.98 28.25 -14.38
N GLU A 494 14.72 28.78 -13.40
CA GLU A 494 14.89 30.22 -13.20
C GLU A 494 15.67 30.88 -14.34
N GLU A 495 16.72 30.21 -14.84
CA GLU A 495 17.49 30.66 -16.00
C GLU A 495 16.58 30.69 -17.25
N ALA A 496 15.78 29.65 -17.45
CA ALA A 496 14.84 29.57 -18.57
C ALA A 496 13.78 30.68 -18.52
N MET A 497 13.23 30.98 -17.34
CA MET A 497 12.25 32.05 -17.17
C MET A 497 12.86 33.43 -17.37
N GLU A 498 14.06 33.70 -16.86
CA GLU A 498 14.75 34.98 -17.10
C GLU A 498 15.09 35.16 -18.59
N ALA A 499 15.54 34.10 -19.27
CA ALA A 499 15.76 34.13 -20.71
C ALA A 499 14.45 34.45 -21.46
N MET A 500 13.32 33.89 -21.03
CA MET A 500 12.01 34.25 -21.57
C MET A 500 11.62 35.70 -21.29
N ARG A 501 11.91 36.21 -20.08
CA ARG A 501 11.67 37.62 -19.71
C ARG A 501 12.51 38.58 -20.56
N GLU A 502 13.79 38.31 -20.77
CA GLU A 502 14.66 39.11 -21.65
C GLU A 502 14.13 39.13 -23.10
N VAL A 503 13.66 37.97 -23.59
CA VAL A 503 13.01 37.86 -24.90
C VAL A 503 11.73 38.68 -24.94
N ALA A 504 10.87 38.60 -23.92
CA ALA A 504 9.61 39.35 -23.84
C ALA A 504 9.86 40.86 -23.84
N ASP A 505 10.83 41.35 -23.06
CA ASP A 505 11.25 42.75 -23.02
C ASP A 505 11.84 43.22 -24.36
N GLY A 506 12.64 42.36 -25.01
CA GLY A 506 13.15 42.58 -26.35
C GLY A 506 12.04 42.72 -27.39
N VAL A 507 11.00 41.88 -27.30
CA VAL A 507 9.82 41.92 -28.16
C VAL A 507 9.01 43.20 -27.93
N ARG A 508 8.78 43.58 -26.66
CA ARG A 508 7.99 44.75 -26.27
C ARG A 508 8.63 46.06 -26.70
N SER A 509 9.94 46.19 -26.60
CA SER A 509 10.67 47.38 -27.07
C SER A 509 10.92 47.37 -28.59
N GLY A 510 11.21 46.19 -29.15
CA GLY A 510 11.65 46.02 -30.53
C GLY A 510 10.57 46.27 -31.59
N HIS A 511 9.30 45.95 -31.32
CA HIS A 511 8.25 46.08 -32.34
C HIS A 511 8.03 47.54 -32.81
N TRP A 512 8.11 48.51 -31.90
CA TRP A 512 8.03 49.94 -32.26
C TRP A 512 9.21 50.40 -33.10
N VAL A 513 10.42 49.94 -32.77
CA VAL A 513 11.63 50.24 -33.55
C VAL A 513 11.51 49.66 -34.95
N ALA A 514 11.09 48.39 -35.05
CA ALA A 514 10.88 47.72 -36.33
C ALA A 514 9.81 48.42 -37.18
N LEU A 515 8.72 48.88 -36.57
CA LEU A 515 7.68 49.67 -37.25
C LEU A 515 8.23 50.98 -37.81
N VAL A 516 8.97 51.75 -37.00
CA VAL A 516 9.56 53.03 -37.42
C VAL A 516 10.54 52.82 -38.58
N VAL A 517 11.39 51.78 -38.49
CA VAL A 517 12.31 51.41 -39.57
C VAL A 517 11.56 51.01 -40.83
N ALA A 518 10.52 50.18 -40.72
CA ALA A 518 9.71 49.75 -41.85
C ALA A 518 9.00 50.95 -42.53
N VAL A 519 8.41 51.85 -41.75
CA VAL A 519 7.76 53.07 -42.28
C VAL A 519 8.78 54.00 -42.95
N ALA A 520 9.95 54.17 -42.36
CA ALA A 520 11.03 54.97 -42.93
C ALA A 520 11.49 54.38 -44.28
N LEU A 521 11.75 53.06 -44.34
CA LEU A 521 12.12 52.36 -45.57
C LEU A 521 11.01 52.48 -46.63
N LEU A 522 9.74 52.30 -46.25
CA LEU A 522 8.60 52.44 -47.17
C LEU A 522 8.49 53.85 -47.76
N GLY A 523 8.77 54.88 -46.96
CA GLY A 523 8.89 56.27 -47.41
C GLY A 523 10.04 56.48 -48.38
N THR A 524 11.22 55.88 -48.11
CA THR A 524 12.36 55.95 -49.03
C THR A 524 12.09 55.24 -50.36
N VAL A 525 11.38 54.11 -50.37
CA VAL A 525 10.94 53.44 -51.60
C VAL A 525 10.05 54.37 -52.43
N GLY A 526 9.09 55.04 -51.79
CA GLY A 526 8.22 56.01 -52.46
C GLY A 526 8.99 57.20 -53.04
N ALA A 527 9.93 57.76 -52.29
CA ALA A 527 10.76 58.89 -52.73
C ALA A 527 11.74 58.53 -53.86
N VAL A 528 12.36 57.34 -53.80
CA VAL A 528 13.33 56.89 -54.79
C VAL A 528 12.64 56.38 -56.06
N GLY A 529 11.53 55.65 -55.92
CA GLY A 529 10.78 55.06 -57.03
C GLY A 529 9.88 56.06 -57.78
N GLY A 530 9.30 57.04 -57.08
CA GLY A 530 8.39 58.04 -57.64
C GLY A 530 9.09 59.26 -58.24
N THR A 531 8.55 59.79 -59.34
CA THR A 531 8.91 61.13 -59.86
C THR A 531 7.94 62.22 -59.42
N SER A 532 6.81 61.82 -58.84
CA SER A 532 5.75 62.67 -58.31
C SER A 532 5.15 62.02 -57.07
N TRP A 533 4.46 62.80 -56.22
CA TRP A 533 3.85 62.27 -55.00
C TRP A 533 2.91 61.08 -55.26
N ARG A 534 2.14 61.10 -56.37
CA ARG A 534 1.29 59.98 -56.79
C ARG A 534 2.08 58.71 -57.10
N THR A 535 3.11 58.83 -57.93
CA THR A 535 3.93 57.68 -58.30
C THR A 535 4.69 57.14 -57.09
N GLY A 536 5.08 58.00 -56.15
CA GLY A 536 5.65 57.58 -54.87
C GLY A 536 4.68 56.74 -54.04
N VAL A 537 3.42 57.19 -53.87
CA VAL A 537 2.38 56.41 -53.19
C VAL A 537 2.08 55.09 -53.91
N ALA A 538 2.13 55.07 -55.24
CA ALA A 538 1.97 53.84 -56.03
C ALA A 538 3.10 52.83 -55.75
N TRP A 539 4.35 53.30 -55.71
CA TRP A 539 5.51 52.47 -55.38
C TRP A 539 5.46 51.93 -53.96
N SER A 540 5.16 52.78 -52.97
CA SER A 540 4.99 52.34 -51.58
C SER A 540 3.83 51.35 -51.42
N GLY A 541 2.68 51.60 -52.04
CA GLY A 541 1.54 50.68 -52.03
C GLY A 541 1.83 49.34 -52.71
N ALA A 542 2.53 49.36 -53.85
CA ALA A 542 2.97 48.15 -54.55
C ALA A 542 3.95 47.33 -53.70
N THR A 543 4.95 47.97 -53.11
CA THR A 543 5.95 47.31 -52.26
C THR A 543 5.29 46.74 -51.01
N LEU A 544 4.41 47.49 -50.34
CA LEU A 544 3.66 47.00 -49.18
C LEU A 544 2.84 45.75 -49.55
N LEU A 545 2.11 45.78 -50.66
CA LEU A 545 1.30 44.65 -51.13
C LEU A 545 2.15 43.42 -51.46
N VAL A 546 3.25 43.61 -52.21
CA VAL A 546 4.15 42.53 -52.64
C VAL A 546 4.91 41.92 -51.46
N SER A 547 5.23 42.70 -50.42
CA SER A 547 5.88 42.20 -49.21
C SER A 547 4.89 41.55 -48.23
N ALA A 548 3.66 42.04 -48.13
CA ALA A 548 2.66 41.53 -47.18
C ALA A 548 1.97 40.24 -47.66
N LEU A 549 1.70 40.09 -48.96
CA LEU A 549 1.03 38.90 -49.51
C LEU A 549 1.78 37.58 -49.24
N PRO A 550 3.11 37.48 -49.46
CA PRO A 550 3.87 36.28 -49.13
C PRO A 550 3.80 35.94 -47.64
N MET A 551 3.84 36.95 -46.77
CA MET A 551 3.73 36.74 -45.32
C MET A 551 2.37 36.18 -44.92
N ALA A 552 1.28 36.69 -45.53
CA ALA A 552 -0.05 36.13 -45.34
C ALA A 552 -0.15 34.68 -45.86
N LEU A 553 0.48 34.37 -46.99
CA LEU A 553 0.46 33.01 -47.54
C LEU A 553 1.26 32.03 -46.68
N LEU A 554 2.43 32.48 -46.17
CA LEU A 554 3.27 31.70 -45.27
C LEU A 554 2.59 31.44 -43.94
N ALA A 555 2.03 32.47 -43.29
CA ALA A 555 1.39 32.37 -41.97
C ALA A 555 -0.05 31.80 -41.99
N GLY A 556 -0.61 31.54 -43.18
CA GLY A 556 -1.95 30.98 -43.34
C GLY A 556 -1.91 29.54 -43.86
N PRO A 557 -2.25 29.28 -45.15
CA PRO A 557 -2.37 27.92 -45.66
C PRO A 557 -1.07 27.11 -45.62
N ALA A 558 0.09 27.76 -45.85
CA ALA A 558 1.36 27.06 -45.86
C ALA A 558 1.77 26.62 -44.45
N TYR A 559 1.60 27.50 -43.45
CA TYR A 559 1.82 27.18 -42.05
C TYR A 559 0.93 26.02 -41.60
N GLN A 560 -0.39 26.08 -41.82
CA GLN A 560 -1.31 24.99 -41.42
C GLN A 560 -0.92 23.62 -41.98
N SER A 561 -0.44 23.57 -43.23
CA SER A 561 0.02 22.30 -43.82
C SER A 561 1.36 21.81 -43.24
N ALA A 562 2.21 22.73 -42.80
CA ALA A 562 3.54 22.43 -42.29
C ALA A 562 3.53 22.13 -40.79
N SER A 563 2.70 22.83 -40.01
CA SER A 563 2.57 22.65 -38.56
C SER A 563 1.99 21.28 -38.24
N ALA A 564 0.90 20.86 -38.90
CA ALA A 564 0.32 19.53 -38.69
C ALA A 564 1.36 18.41 -38.88
N ALA A 565 2.11 18.44 -39.99
CA ALA A 565 3.16 17.45 -40.25
C ALA A 565 4.33 17.52 -39.25
N MET A 566 4.61 18.71 -38.69
CA MET A 566 5.65 18.91 -37.71
C MET A 566 5.23 18.38 -36.33
N PHE A 567 4.01 18.68 -35.88
CA PHE A 567 3.49 18.21 -34.60
C PHE A 567 3.23 16.70 -34.61
N ASP A 568 2.74 16.12 -35.71
CA ASP A 568 2.66 14.66 -35.87
C ASP A 568 4.06 14.01 -35.76
N ALA A 569 5.07 14.57 -36.45
CA ALA A 569 6.43 14.05 -36.36
C ALA A 569 7.06 14.25 -34.97
N LEU A 570 6.67 15.29 -34.23
CA LEU A 570 7.11 15.54 -32.87
C LEU A 570 6.47 14.52 -31.90
N ARG A 571 5.17 14.25 -32.06
CA ARG A 571 4.43 13.23 -31.33
C ARG A 571 5.05 11.84 -31.54
N ASP A 572 5.40 11.50 -32.77
CA ASP A 572 6.11 10.24 -33.09
C ASP A 572 7.57 10.19 -32.58
N ALA A 573 8.22 11.34 -32.38
CA ALA A 573 9.61 11.42 -31.94
C ALA A 573 9.77 11.40 -30.41
N ILE A 574 8.73 11.76 -29.66
CA ILE A 574 8.69 11.61 -28.21
C ILE A 574 8.40 10.14 -27.92
N VAL A 575 9.48 9.36 -27.89
CA VAL A 575 9.43 7.96 -27.47
C VAL A 575 9.45 7.94 -25.96
N ILE A 576 8.31 7.62 -25.36
CA ILE A 576 8.24 7.27 -23.95
C ILE A 576 8.77 5.84 -23.83
N ASP A 577 9.63 5.63 -22.84
CA ASP A 577 10.16 4.29 -22.56
C ASP A 577 8.98 3.37 -22.21
N PRO A 578 8.74 2.28 -22.97
CA PRO A 578 7.64 1.37 -22.68
C PRO A 578 7.79 0.69 -21.32
N ASP A 579 9.00 0.68 -20.75
CA ASP A 579 9.29 0.11 -19.44
C ASP A 579 9.27 1.18 -18.32
N ALA A 580 8.95 2.45 -18.62
CA ALA A 580 8.81 3.47 -17.60
C ALA A 580 7.57 3.22 -16.74
N ALA A 581 7.67 3.51 -15.44
CA ALA A 581 6.48 3.64 -14.61
C ALA A 581 5.59 4.78 -15.16
N PHE A 582 4.27 4.57 -15.15
CA PHE A 582 3.27 5.57 -15.55
C PHE A 582 3.25 5.97 -17.05
N VAL A 583 3.40 5.01 -17.96
CA VAL A 583 3.42 5.26 -19.42
C VAL A 583 2.15 5.96 -19.91
N LEU A 584 0.94 5.51 -19.52
CA LEU A 584 -0.31 6.10 -20.00
C LEU A 584 -0.43 7.56 -19.55
N THR A 585 -0.05 7.83 -18.31
CA THR A 585 -0.04 9.16 -17.71
C THR A 585 0.92 10.09 -18.47
N LEU A 586 2.13 9.61 -18.76
CA LEU A 586 3.14 10.37 -19.51
C LEU A 586 2.71 10.62 -20.97
N GLU A 587 2.06 9.65 -21.61
CA GLU A 587 1.53 9.79 -22.97
C GLU A 587 0.45 10.87 -23.02
N LEU A 588 -0.54 10.82 -22.12
CA LEU A 588 -1.61 11.81 -22.05
C LEU A 588 -1.07 13.21 -21.73
N LEU A 589 -0.15 13.32 -20.77
CA LEU A 589 0.46 14.60 -20.42
C LEU A 589 1.25 15.19 -21.60
N THR A 590 1.99 14.35 -22.33
CA THR A 590 2.70 14.74 -23.55
C THR A 590 1.73 15.21 -24.62
N ASP A 591 0.65 14.46 -24.87
CA ASP A 591 -0.37 14.80 -25.86
C ASP A 591 -1.02 16.15 -25.52
N LYS A 592 -1.36 16.35 -24.24
CA LYS A 592 -1.94 17.60 -23.77
C LYS A 592 -1.00 18.80 -23.94
N LEU A 593 0.28 18.61 -23.62
CA LEU A 593 1.29 19.66 -23.81
C LEU A 593 1.47 20.02 -25.29
N LEU A 594 1.47 19.02 -26.18
CA LEU A 594 1.54 19.24 -27.62
C LEU A 594 0.31 19.98 -28.14
N ASP A 595 -0.89 19.63 -27.67
CA ASP A 595 -2.13 20.32 -28.05
C ASP A 595 -2.12 21.80 -27.61
N ILE A 596 -1.65 22.09 -26.39
CA ILE A 596 -1.48 23.47 -25.90
C ILE A 596 -0.43 24.21 -26.75
N ALA A 597 0.66 23.54 -27.14
CA ALA A 597 1.71 24.11 -27.98
C ALA A 597 1.22 24.39 -29.41
N GLU A 598 0.47 23.46 -30.03
CA GLU A 598 -0.14 23.62 -31.34
C GLU A 598 -1.12 24.79 -31.35
N GLY A 599 -2.03 24.84 -30.37
CA GLY A 599 -2.97 25.96 -30.22
C GLY A 599 -2.27 27.31 -30.02
N SER A 600 -1.14 27.33 -29.31
CA SER A 600 -0.32 28.54 -29.13
C SER A 600 0.36 28.99 -30.42
N ALA A 601 0.91 28.05 -31.18
CA ALA A 601 1.57 28.32 -32.46
C ALA A 601 0.56 28.80 -33.53
N ASP A 602 -0.62 28.20 -33.56
CA ASP A 602 -1.71 28.56 -34.46
C ASP A 602 -2.21 29.98 -34.24
N ASP A 603 -2.33 30.42 -32.99
CA ASP A 603 -2.72 31.79 -32.67
C ASP A 603 -1.64 32.81 -33.01
N PHE A 604 -0.36 32.46 -32.81
CA PHE A 604 0.77 33.28 -33.24
C PHE A 604 0.76 33.46 -34.77
N ALA A 605 0.63 32.37 -35.53
CA ALA A 605 0.54 32.40 -36.98
C ALA A 605 -0.71 33.18 -37.45
N GLY A 606 -1.85 32.97 -36.80
CA GLY A 606 -3.09 33.72 -37.02
C GLY A 606 -2.94 35.23 -36.81
N GLY A 607 -2.16 35.64 -35.82
CA GLY A 607 -1.78 37.03 -35.59
C GLY A 607 -1.01 37.64 -36.77
N ILE A 608 0.00 36.93 -37.28
CA ILE A 608 0.77 37.34 -38.47
C ILE A 608 -0.12 37.41 -39.70
N PHE A 609 -0.97 36.40 -39.91
CA PHE A 609 -1.88 36.32 -41.04
C PHE A 609 -2.84 37.52 -41.07
N ARG A 610 -3.53 37.81 -39.96
CA ARG A 610 -4.47 38.95 -39.87
C ARG A 610 -3.77 40.28 -40.16
N ASN A 611 -2.63 40.52 -39.52
CA ASN A 611 -1.89 41.78 -39.69
C ASN A 611 -1.32 41.94 -41.10
N SER A 612 -0.77 40.88 -41.69
CA SER A 612 -0.26 40.92 -43.07
C SER A 612 -1.39 41.10 -44.09
N LEU A 613 -2.56 40.49 -43.89
CA LEU A 613 -3.73 40.69 -44.75
C LEU A 613 -4.22 42.15 -44.69
N LEU A 614 -4.30 42.73 -43.49
CA LEU A 614 -4.67 44.15 -43.32
C LEU A 614 -3.69 45.07 -44.07
N LEU A 615 -2.38 44.83 -43.95
CA LEU A 615 -1.36 45.59 -44.66
C LEU A 615 -1.42 45.39 -46.18
N ALA A 616 -1.71 44.17 -46.65
CA ALA A 616 -1.91 43.88 -48.07
C ALA A 616 -3.13 44.65 -48.61
N VAL A 617 -4.26 44.66 -47.89
CA VAL A 617 -5.45 45.43 -48.26
C VAL A 617 -5.14 46.93 -48.30
N LEU A 618 -4.43 47.47 -47.29
CA LEU A 618 -4.00 48.86 -47.28
C LEU A 618 -3.08 49.20 -48.48
N GLY A 619 -2.14 48.32 -48.80
CA GLY A 619 -1.27 48.44 -49.97
C GLY A 619 -2.04 48.45 -51.29
N ALA A 620 -3.01 47.53 -51.44
CA ALA A 620 -3.88 47.45 -52.60
C ALA A 620 -4.76 48.71 -52.75
N VAL A 621 -5.33 49.22 -51.65
CA VAL A 621 -6.12 50.47 -51.64
C VAL A 621 -5.24 51.65 -52.03
N ALA A 622 -4.04 51.79 -51.47
CA ALA A 622 -3.11 52.87 -51.82
C ALA A 622 -2.74 52.84 -53.31
N LEU A 623 -2.51 51.64 -53.86
CA LEU A 623 -2.22 51.43 -55.27
C LEU A 623 -3.43 51.77 -56.16
N ALA A 624 -4.63 51.30 -55.80
CA ALA A 624 -5.87 51.58 -56.51
C ALA A 624 -6.22 53.07 -56.53
N VAL A 625 -6.09 53.77 -55.39
CA VAL A 625 -6.29 55.22 -55.25
C VAL A 625 -5.29 55.98 -56.12
N SER A 626 -4.02 55.55 -56.14
CA SER A 626 -3.01 56.21 -56.98
C SER A 626 -3.30 56.07 -58.47
N LEU A 627 -3.72 54.88 -58.92
CA LEU A 627 -4.08 54.62 -60.32
C LEU A 627 -5.38 55.33 -60.76
N SER A 628 -6.36 55.42 -59.86
CA SER A 628 -7.67 56.03 -60.14
C SER A 628 -7.74 57.54 -59.90
N TRP A 629 -6.66 58.15 -59.41
CA TRP A 629 -6.62 59.56 -59.03
C TRP A 629 -7.07 60.52 -60.13
N GLU A 630 -6.78 60.26 -61.41
CA GLU A 630 -7.26 61.13 -62.49
C GLU A 630 -8.77 61.09 -62.69
N ARG A 631 -9.41 59.96 -62.40
CA ARG A 631 -10.88 59.83 -62.46
C ARG A 631 -11.51 60.52 -61.25
N ILE A 632 -10.92 60.36 -60.07
CA ILE A 632 -11.36 61.02 -58.83
C ILE A 632 -11.20 62.54 -58.94
N ALA A 633 -10.03 63.03 -59.40
CA ALA A 633 -9.77 64.46 -59.56
C ALA A 633 -10.68 65.13 -60.61
N ARG A 634 -11.07 64.39 -61.66
CA ARG A 634 -12.06 64.83 -62.65
C ARG A 634 -13.49 64.82 -62.09
N ALA A 635 -13.82 63.87 -61.20
CA ALA A 635 -15.13 63.78 -60.55
C ALA A 635 -15.33 64.82 -59.43
N THR A 636 -14.27 65.25 -58.74
CA THR A 636 -14.33 66.25 -57.66
C THR A 636 -14.23 67.71 -58.13
N GLY A 637 -14.34 67.99 -59.43
CA GLY A 637 -14.53 69.37 -59.91
C GLY A 637 -13.36 70.34 -59.69
N ARG A 638 -12.11 69.88 -59.60
CA ARG A 638 -10.95 70.77 -59.74
C ARG A 638 -10.58 70.93 -61.22
N GLY A 639 -11.50 71.55 -61.95
CA GLY A 639 -11.23 72.11 -63.26
C GLY A 639 -10.44 73.41 -63.11
N ARG A 640 -9.28 73.47 -63.78
CA ARG A 640 -8.53 74.65 -64.25
C ARG A 640 -9.01 76.02 -63.75
N SER A 641 -8.15 76.67 -62.97
CA SER A 641 -7.70 78.04 -63.25
C SER A 641 -6.19 78.05 -63.24
#